data_AF-A0A517P8W2-F1
#
_entry.id   AF-A0A517P8W2-F1
#
_cell.length_a   1.000
_cell.length_b   1.000
_cell.length_c   1.000
_cell.angle_alpha   90.00
_cell.angle_beta   90.00
_cell.angle_gamma   90.00
#
_symmetry.space_group_name_H-M   'P 1'
#
loop_
_entity.id
_entity.type
_entity.pdbx_description
1 polymer ?
#
loop_
_entity_poly.entity_id
_entity_poly.type
_entity_poly.pdbx_seq_one_letter_code
_entity_poly.pdbx_strand_id
1 'polypeptide(L)'
;MLIDRVMPRLVLPLAAAALLALSVPAGATNYYVRTSGNDNPADPSSGGKSASKAYRTMQRAANVAVAGDTVYVGAGTYSESVIGMSDGTSAAPLTWIADTSGVHTGDAGPVRVRPANGGSFAVRLMDENYIQFHGFAFNSNPNAAGADGVLIQNSHNLLFNGCTFHGFAAGVNASNGAFNVSNGTFSSCRSAVKAIAGSAVGMSDCNVVVPVDGSYSSGIDSRASALKVLRCTITGGTHGIYHVNGTGCSVTDSTVSGATSTGLWIEGGTKVVDGCEIVGGQYGLYLPKSAGSDPDVRNSVIRDGVVGIYAGWQYLILRDLTFSGHSDAAIRVETSIPAFVLGSEDTISVTNCRYGVAWNGNPSVAQSLTVLLQNWTDNVDHFYARDVETVIARDLTLSNAHAGLLVVDGAQVTVTGCTFADSVPTGSWRDEAAVYAQAATVTVTDCTIDRWSFGVHLIGATTLDLQRLTVRDSSHYAICLQDAVWNWEAADAIVLTDNWTGVYAKDCQVTIDGGAPGVTVDGAVGTGRGLYSIGGSAVWRNVHVTDSSVGFLSEHTRGALLDQCSATGCTTQALKVIRDPSDPAVVAATVTNFAATDCANGVIYNRGAGTADGVGQIELRDLSITRSVTLDGNGYAVGPTGAGLTLNDCPLVEALHTGLTVSGHETGLYVAGADLAVGAATALNVSACGSALMCAGGAVTISNWDVSGNWTALYALPAGRPVTVTDSALSARDYAVYIPDAGDLTVARCAVVTRDGAGFDVATTRTSAYAFVDCTVAAGGDGFLLDVGAGSGSITLERCTVTNAGDDGFSLLAPTVTATDCTVTAAVGDGFQCRGGAGLLTRCIVLDCGGAAAAATGTAALTADNLLGVGATGLYVDGAAASLLARYVTVASAAVAAHATNGGALTVVNGVLSSGSIAARADAGGSVILDYALLDAPTPYDGVAAGANDLLRPPLFEDAAAGDYRPAKGSPMINAGKNLSGVVDDDLRNFVRPSFNGYELGAYESEFPAGGVRILKWREVAQ
;
A
#
# COMPACT_ATOMS: atom_id res chain seq x y z
N MET A 1 29.61 -56.21 -33.18
CA MET A 1 31.02 -56.15 -33.61
C MET A 1 31.02 -55.60 -35.03
N LEU A 2 31.76 -54.52 -35.29
CA LEU A 2 31.99 -53.89 -36.61
C LEU A 2 32.77 -54.89 -37.53
N ILE A 3 32.87 -54.80 -38.87
CA ILE A 3 32.58 -53.76 -39.88
C ILE A 3 32.49 -54.37 -41.33
N ASP A 4 31.87 -53.64 -42.26
CA ASP A 4 31.96 -53.60 -43.75
C ASP A 4 32.39 -54.79 -44.66
N ARG A 5 31.70 -54.86 -45.83
CA ARG A 5 32.31 -54.70 -47.19
C ARG A 5 31.22 -54.56 -48.29
N VAL A 6 31.18 -53.46 -49.05
CA VAL A 6 31.83 -53.23 -50.37
C VAL A 6 31.16 -53.95 -51.58
N MET A 7 30.61 -53.14 -52.49
CA MET A 7 30.43 -53.41 -53.95
C MET A 7 31.46 -52.53 -54.73
N PRO A 8 31.57 -52.48 -56.09
CA PRO A 8 30.76 -53.09 -57.17
C PRO A 8 31.54 -53.60 -58.43
N ARG A 9 30.76 -53.92 -59.49
CA ARG A 9 31.07 -54.01 -60.95
C ARG A 9 31.74 -55.29 -61.49
N LEU A 10 31.52 -55.78 -62.72
CA LEU A 10 30.53 -55.65 -63.83
C LEU A 10 31.30 -56.01 -65.13
N VAL A 11 30.97 -57.11 -65.84
CA VAL A 11 31.29 -57.32 -67.28
C VAL A 11 30.23 -58.26 -67.92
N LEU A 12 29.76 -57.92 -69.12
CA LEU A 12 28.88 -58.66 -70.08
C LEU A 12 29.73 -59.01 -71.36
N PRO A 13 29.26 -59.54 -72.52
CA PRO A 13 27.92 -59.99 -73.01
C PRO A 13 27.92 -61.26 -73.93
N LEU A 14 26.80 -61.48 -74.67
CA LEU A 14 26.61 -62.15 -75.99
C LEU A 14 26.52 -63.71 -76.03
N ALA A 15 25.68 -64.35 -76.86
CA ALA A 15 24.70 -63.89 -77.86
C ALA A 15 23.49 -64.86 -77.95
N ALA A 16 22.28 -64.33 -78.22
CA ALA A 16 21.45 -64.60 -79.41
C ALA A 16 20.06 -65.15 -78.98
N ALA A 17 18.94 -64.99 -79.70
CA ALA A 17 18.66 -64.26 -80.95
C ALA A 17 17.29 -63.53 -80.85
N ALA A 18 16.72 -63.11 -82.00
CA ALA A 18 15.51 -62.29 -82.12
C ALA A 18 14.17 -63.07 -82.07
N LEU A 19 13.22 -62.56 -81.27
CA LEU A 19 11.79 -62.66 -81.55
C LEU A 19 11.24 -61.24 -81.71
N LEU A 20 11.08 -60.80 -82.96
CA LEU A 20 10.44 -59.52 -83.30
C LEU A 20 8.93 -59.60 -83.06
N ALA A 21 8.53 -59.50 -81.79
CA ALA A 21 7.16 -59.15 -81.45
C ALA A 21 6.91 -57.72 -81.91
N LEU A 22 6.00 -57.55 -82.87
CA LEU A 22 5.50 -56.23 -83.28
C LEU A 22 4.95 -55.51 -82.05
N SER A 23 5.62 -54.43 -81.65
CA SER A 23 5.08 -53.47 -80.70
C SER A 23 3.91 -52.74 -81.36
N VAL A 24 2.74 -53.38 -81.35
CA VAL A 24 1.48 -52.69 -81.64
C VAL A 24 1.37 -51.59 -80.60
N PRO A 25 1.30 -50.31 -80.99
CA PRO A 25 1.01 -49.27 -80.03
C PRO A 25 -0.37 -49.59 -79.44
N ALA A 26 -0.43 -49.83 -78.14
CA ALA A 26 -1.69 -49.90 -77.40
C ALA A 26 -2.30 -48.49 -77.45
N GLY A 27 -3.05 -48.23 -78.52
CA GLY A 27 -3.73 -46.96 -78.73
C GLY A 27 -4.84 -46.83 -77.71
N ALA A 28 -4.70 -45.86 -76.81
CA ALA A 28 -5.74 -45.43 -75.88
C ALA A 28 -7.10 -45.36 -76.60
N THR A 29 -8.04 -46.19 -76.18
CA THR A 29 -9.38 -46.25 -76.73
C THR A 29 -10.30 -45.34 -75.91
N ASN A 30 -11.03 -44.48 -76.62
CA ASN A 30 -12.09 -43.68 -76.01
C ASN A 30 -13.38 -44.49 -75.98
N TYR A 31 -13.86 -44.79 -74.77
CA TYR A 31 -15.18 -45.35 -74.53
C TYR A 31 -16.17 -44.26 -74.10
N TYR A 32 -17.44 -44.47 -74.42
CA TYR A 32 -18.54 -43.54 -74.18
C TYR A 32 -19.66 -44.29 -73.45
N VAL A 33 -20.21 -43.71 -72.39
CA VAL A 33 -21.31 -44.25 -71.57
C VAL A 33 -22.42 -43.22 -71.50
N ARG A 34 -23.68 -43.63 -71.74
CA ARG A 34 -24.87 -42.76 -71.74
C ARG A 34 -26.07 -43.52 -71.19
N THR A 35 -26.97 -42.85 -70.49
CA THR A 35 -28.20 -43.50 -69.97
C THR A 35 -29.12 -44.04 -71.06
N SER A 36 -29.04 -43.49 -72.29
CA SER A 36 -29.71 -43.97 -73.50
C SER A 36 -28.90 -45.00 -74.31
N GLY A 37 -27.75 -45.44 -73.80
CA GLY A 37 -26.85 -46.38 -74.47
C GLY A 37 -27.38 -47.82 -74.50
N ASN A 38 -26.53 -48.74 -74.99
CA ASN A 38 -26.84 -50.16 -75.12
C ASN A 38 -25.68 -51.01 -74.60
N ASP A 39 -25.97 -51.99 -73.75
CA ASP A 39 -24.97 -52.92 -73.19
C ASP A 39 -24.94 -54.28 -73.88
N ASN A 40 -25.93 -54.59 -74.73
CA ASN A 40 -26.06 -55.91 -75.37
C ASN A 40 -24.85 -56.17 -76.30
N PRO A 41 -23.93 -57.09 -76.00
CA PRO A 41 -22.72 -57.28 -76.81
C PRO A 41 -22.99 -57.87 -78.20
N ALA A 42 -24.20 -58.38 -78.47
CA ALA A 42 -24.59 -58.91 -79.76
C ALA A 42 -25.15 -57.85 -80.73
N ASP A 43 -25.37 -56.62 -80.27
CA ASP A 43 -25.93 -55.54 -81.08
C ASP A 43 -24.81 -54.70 -81.72
N PRO A 44 -24.75 -54.51 -83.06
CA PRO A 44 -23.71 -53.71 -83.70
C PRO A 44 -23.79 -52.20 -83.39
N SER A 45 -24.85 -51.72 -82.73
CA SER A 45 -24.94 -50.39 -82.12
C SER A 45 -24.32 -50.33 -80.71
N SER A 46 -24.07 -51.46 -80.06
CA SER A 46 -23.42 -51.56 -78.75
C SER A 46 -21.94 -51.85 -78.92
N GLY A 47 -21.09 -50.86 -78.65
CA GLY A 47 -19.65 -51.03 -78.80
C GLY A 47 -18.79 -50.03 -78.04
N GLY A 48 -19.41 -49.05 -77.38
CA GLY A 48 -18.75 -48.06 -76.54
C GLY A 48 -17.89 -47.04 -77.27
N LYS A 49 -17.50 -47.22 -78.54
CA LYS A 49 -16.46 -46.41 -79.23
C LYS A 49 -16.94 -45.10 -79.88
N SER A 50 -18.20 -44.69 -79.67
CA SER A 50 -18.71 -43.37 -80.05
C SER A 50 -19.95 -43.02 -79.22
N ALA A 51 -20.29 -41.73 -79.12
CA ALA A 51 -21.51 -41.25 -78.45
C ALA A 51 -22.82 -41.89 -78.96
N SER A 52 -22.88 -42.24 -80.25
CA SER A 52 -24.02 -42.93 -80.88
C SER A 52 -24.05 -44.44 -80.63
N LYS A 53 -22.96 -45.01 -80.10
CA LYS A 53 -22.79 -46.43 -79.78
C LYS A 53 -22.40 -46.67 -78.32
N ALA A 54 -22.72 -45.70 -77.46
CA ALA A 54 -22.32 -45.68 -76.07
C ALA A 54 -22.87 -46.89 -75.29
N TYR A 55 -22.12 -47.36 -74.31
CA TYR A 55 -22.62 -48.32 -73.32
C TYR A 55 -23.71 -47.66 -72.47
N ARG A 56 -24.62 -48.47 -71.93
CA ARG A 56 -25.70 -48.00 -71.07
C ARG A 56 -25.25 -47.85 -69.61
N THR A 57 -24.36 -48.72 -69.15
CA THR A 57 -23.87 -48.77 -67.77
C THR A 57 -22.38 -48.47 -67.65
N MET A 58 -21.98 -47.94 -66.49
CA MET A 58 -20.58 -47.80 -66.13
C MET A 58 -19.93 -49.18 -65.93
N GLN A 59 -20.64 -50.16 -65.36
CA GLN A 59 -20.13 -51.53 -65.23
C GLN A 59 -19.77 -52.16 -66.57
N ARG A 60 -20.55 -51.91 -67.65
CA ARG A 60 -20.20 -52.46 -68.97
C ARG A 60 -18.90 -51.89 -69.52
N ALA A 61 -18.63 -50.61 -69.28
CA ALA A 61 -17.35 -49.98 -69.64
C ALA A 61 -16.19 -50.50 -68.77
N ALA A 62 -16.41 -50.67 -67.45
CA ALA A 62 -15.41 -51.21 -66.52
C ALA A 62 -14.92 -52.61 -66.95
N ASN A 63 -15.83 -53.43 -67.48
CA ASN A 63 -15.51 -54.79 -67.97
C ASN A 63 -14.66 -54.84 -69.25
N VAL A 64 -14.36 -53.71 -69.91
CA VAL A 64 -13.66 -53.69 -71.21
C VAL A 64 -12.55 -52.65 -71.35
N ALA A 65 -12.54 -51.61 -70.52
CA ALA A 65 -11.49 -50.59 -70.52
C ALA A 65 -10.22 -51.12 -69.82
N VAL A 66 -9.06 -50.78 -70.37
CA VAL A 66 -7.73 -51.21 -69.89
C VAL A 66 -6.78 -50.01 -69.72
N ALA A 67 -5.55 -50.25 -69.26
CA ALA A 67 -4.54 -49.22 -69.07
C ALA A 67 -4.40 -48.26 -70.26
N GLY A 68 -4.52 -46.96 -70.01
CA GLY A 68 -4.43 -45.90 -71.01
C GLY A 68 -5.75 -45.52 -71.68
N ASP A 69 -6.82 -46.32 -71.54
CA ASP A 69 -8.14 -45.97 -72.07
C ASP A 69 -8.77 -44.79 -71.32
N THR A 70 -9.65 -44.07 -72.02
CA THR A 70 -10.46 -42.97 -71.44
C THR A 70 -11.94 -43.26 -71.60
N VAL A 71 -12.70 -43.23 -70.50
CA VAL A 71 -14.14 -43.47 -70.46
C VAL A 71 -14.88 -42.16 -70.21
N TYR A 72 -15.53 -41.62 -71.24
CA TYR A 72 -16.42 -40.45 -71.16
C TYR A 72 -17.83 -40.90 -70.76
N VAL A 73 -18.32 -40.43 -69.62
CA VAL A 73 -19.65 -40.74 -69.11
C VAL A 73 -20.53 -39.50 -69.24
N GLY A 74 -21.65 -39.60 -69.94
CA GLY A 74 -22.58 -38.50 -70.21
C GLY A 74 -23.56 -38.26 -69.06
N ALA A 75 -24.18 -37.08 -69.05
CA ALA A 75 -25.10 -36.66 -68.00
C ALA A 75 -26.21 -37.70 -67.74
N GLY A 76 -26.51 -37.94 -66.47
CA GLY A 76 -27.42 -39.01 -66.09
C GLY A 76 -27.35 -39.40 -64.61
N THR A 77 -28.09 -40.43 -64.25
CA THR A 77 -27.97 -41.08 -62.93
C THR A 77 -27.81 -42.58 -63.13
N TYR A 78 -26.66 -43.08 -62.69
CA TYR A 78 -26.21 -44.47 -62.77
C TYR A 78 -26.35 -45.09 -61.38
N SER A 79 -27.45 -45.81 -61.17
CA SER A 79 -27.78 -46.48 -59.90
C SER A 79 -27.30 -47.93 -59.91
N GLU A 80 -25.99 -48.10 -59.83
CA GLU A 80 -25.28 -49.37 -59.96
C GLU A 80 -24.09 -49.43 -58.98
N SER A 81 -23.57 -50.63 -58.73
CA SER A 81 -22.38 -50.83 -57.88
C SER A 81 -21.23 -51.32 -58.74
N VAL A 82 -20.36 -50.41 -59.17
CA VAL A 82 -19.29 -50.67 -60.15
C VAL A 82 -18.11 -51.38 -59.47
N ILE A 83 -17.65 -52.49 -60.06
CA ILE A 83 -16.58 -53.36 -59.54
C ILE A 83 -15.67 -53.88 -60.66
N GLY A 84 -14.48 -54.36 -60.33
CA GLY A 84 -13.65 -55.19 -61.22
C GLY A 84 -13.15 -54.42 -62.43
N MET A 85 -12.54 -53.26 -62.18
CA MET A 85 -11.88 -52.48 -63.23
C MET A 85 -10.55 -53.15 -63.63
N SER A 86 -10.00 -52.78 -64.78
CA SER A 86 -8.62 -53.14 -65.10
C SER A 86 -7.64 -52.16 -64.45
N ASP A 87 -6.44 -52.66 -64.11
CA ASP A 87 -5.31 -51.82 -63.73
C ASP A 87 -4.94 -50.83 -64.85
N GLY A 88 -4.69 -49.58 -64.45
CA GLY A 88 -3.86 -48.67 -65.19
C GLY A 88 -2.37 -48.92 -64.94
N THR A 89 -1.51 -48.07 -65.49
CA THR A 89 -0.09 -48.02 -65.13
C THR A 89 0.35 -46.58 -64.87
N SER A 90 1.50 -46.38 -64.24
CA SER A 90 2.09 -45.06 -64.02
C SER A 90 2.34 -44.26 -65.32
N ALA A 91 2.54 -44.94 -66.44
CA ALA A 91 2.70 -44.33 -67.76
C ALA A 91 1.40 -44.20 -68.56
N ALA A 92 0.36 -44.94 -68.18
CA ALA A 92 -0.93 -45.03 -68.88
C ALA A 92 -2.05 -45.35 -67.88
N PRO A 93 -2.54 -44.36 -67.12
CA PRO A 93 -3.63 -44.56 -66.16
C PRO A 93 -4.96 -44.84 -66.86
N LEU A 94 -5.86 -45.58 -66.21
CA LEU A 94 -7.24 -45.74 -66.68
C LEU A 94 -8.05 -44.52 -66.25
N THR A 95 -8.57 -43.75 -67.21
CA THR A 95 -9.14 -42.42 -66.95
C THR A 95 -10.65 -42.41 -67.16
N TRP A 96 -11.41 -42.06 -66.14
CA TRP A 96 -12.85 -41.85 -66.20
C TRP A 96 -13.16 -40.35 -66.15
N ILE A 97 -13.97 -39.86 -67.08
CA ILE A 97 -14.33 -38.45 -67.21
C ILE A 97 -15.84 -38.30 -67.22
N ALA A 98 -16.38 -37.56 -66.27
CA ALA A 98 -17.75 -37.06 -66.33
C ALA A 98 -17.82 -35.94 -67.38
N ASP A 99 -18.39 -36.23 -68.55
CA ASP A 99 -18.61 -35.25 -69.62
C ASP A 99 -19.82 -34.37 -69.29
N THR A 100 -19.68 -33.54 -68.27
CA THR A 100 -20.76 -32.65 -67.80
C THR A 100 -21.13 -31.58 -68.82
N SER A 101 -20.24 -31.32 -69.78
CA SER A 101 -20.44 -30.41 -70.91
C SER A 101 -21.28 -31.02 -72.05
N GLY A 102 -21.36 -32.35 -72.14
CA GLY A 102 -21.92 -33.07 -73.29
C GLY A 102 -21.07 -33.00 -74.57
N VAL A 103 -19.84 -32.47 -74.54
CA VAL A 103 -18.97 -32.29 -75.72
C VAL A 103 -18.56 -33.63 -76.35
N HIS A 104 -18.41 -34.68 -75.53
CA HIS A 104 -18.00 -36.01 -75.98
C HIS A 104 -19.19 -36.95 -76.18
N THR A 105 -20.25 -36.79 -75.39
CA THR A 105 -21.36 -37.75 -75.26
C THR A 105 -22.67 -37.24 -75.85
N GLY A 106 -22.82 -35.92 -76.02
CA GLY A 106 -24.06 -35.26 -76.40
C GLY A 106 -25.05 -35.01 -75.24
N ASP A 107 -24.73 -35.45 -74.03
CA ASP A 107 -25.60 -35.32 -72.85
C ASP A 107 -25.00 -34.33 -71.84
N ALA A 108 -25.46 -33.07 -71.86
CA ALA A 108 -25.00 -32.03 -70.94
C ALA A 108 -25.71 -32.09 -69.57
N GLY A 109 -24.97 -31.86 -68.49
CA GLY A 109 -25.45 -31.89 -67.11
C GLY A 109 -24.63 -32.81 -66.18
N PRO A 110 -25.02 -32.94 -64.90
CA PRO A 110 -24.25 -33.70 -63.92
C PRO A 110 -24.31 -35.22 -64.15
N VAL A 111 -23.16 -35.88 -63.98
CA VAL A 111 -23.01 -37.34 -64.03
C VAL A 111 -23.08 -37.88 -62.61
N ARG A 112 -24.23 -38.47 -62.24
CA ARG A 112 -24.47 -38.96 -60.88
C ARG A 112 -24.28 -40.46 -60.78
N VAL A 113 -23.40 -40.91 -59.88
CA VAL A 113 -23.17 -42.33 -59.58
C VAL A 113 -23.74 -42.61 -58.18
N ARG A 114 -24.57 -43.65 -58.05
CA ARG A 114 -25.22 -44.02 -56.79
C ARG A 114 -25.19 -45.53 -56.57
N PRO A 115 -25.07 -46.02 -55.33
CA PRO A 115 -25.16 -47.45 -55.05
C PRO A 115 -26.47 -48.05 -55.60
N ALA A 116 -26.41 -49.31 -56.04
CA ALA A 116 -27.61 -50.09 -56.32
C ALA A 116 -28.53 -50.16 -55.07
N ASN A 117 -29.82 -50.43 -55.24
CA ASN A 117 -30.74 -50.63 -54.11
C ASN A 117 -30.23 -51.80 -53.23
N GLY A 118 -30.04 -51.57 -51.94
CA GLY A 118 -29.43 -52.53 -51.01
C GLY A 118 -27.91 -52.73 -51.16
N GLY A 119 -27.23 -51.99 -52.03
CA GLY A 119 -25.79 -52.08 -52.23
C GLY A 119 -24.97 -51.36 -51.15
N SER A 120 -23.75 -51.82 -50.88
CA SER A 120 -22.87 -51.23 -49.85
C SER A 120 -21.97 -50.09 -50.36
N PHE A 121 -21.87 -49.89 -51.68
CA PHE A 121 -20.98 -48.89 -52.30
C PHE A 121 -21.46 -48.49 -53.71
N ALA A 122 -21.05 -47.31 -54.20
CA ALA A 122 -21.27 -46.90 -55.59
C ALA A 122 -20.15 -47.41 -56.52
N VAL A 123 -18.90 -47.32 -56.08
CA VAL A 123 -17.74 -47.95 -56.72
C VAL A 123 -16.95 -48.71 -55.66
N ARG A 124 -16.47 -49.91 -55.98
CA ARG A 124 -15.44 -50.59 -55.20
C ARG A 124 -14.22 -50.86 -56.06
N LEU A 125 -13.08 -50.46 -55.51
CA LEU A 125 -11.75 -50.81 -55.97
C LEU A 125 -11.14 -51.78 -54.95
N MET A 126 -10.93 -53.03 -55.36
CA MET A 126 -10.30 -54.10 -54.62
C MET A 126 -9.18 -54.71 -55.47
N ASP A 127 -7.94 -54.46 -55.06
CA ASP A 127 -6.69 -54.80 -55.74
C ASP A 127 -6.42 -54.08 -57.10
N GLU A 128 -7.21 -53.06 -57.51
CA GLU A 128 -6.94 -52.26 -58.72
C GLU A 128 -6.09 -50.98 -58.50
N ASN A 129 -5.31 -50.57 -59.50
CA ASN A 129 -4.30 -49.51 -59.39
C ASN A 129 -4.32 -48.51 -60.56
N TYR A 130 -3.82 -47.28 -60.31
CA TYR A 130 -3.65 -46.22 -61.33
C TYR A 130 -4.94 -45.81 -62.07
N ILE A 131 -6.06 -45.71 -61.33
CA ILE A 131 -7.36 -45.28 -61.85
C ILE A 131 -7.64 -43.83 -61.45
N GLN A 132 -8.18 -43.04 -62.39
CA GLN A 132 -8.53 -41.63 -62.17
C GLN A 132 -10.01 -41.38 -62.47
N PHE A 133 -10.70 -40.65 -61.60
CA PHE A 133 -12.06 -40.16 -61.79
C PHE A 133 -12.07 -38.64 -61.82
N HIS A 134 -12.66 -38.05 -62.86
CA HIS A 134 -12.74 -36.60 -63.05
C HIS A 134 -14.20 -36.13 -63.12
N GLY A 135 -14.60 -35.21 -62.24
CA GLY A 135 -15.87 -34.48 -62.32
C GLY A 135 -17.15 -35.24 -61.91
N PHE A 136 -17.05 -36.42 -61.32
CA PHE A 136 -18.21 -37.26 -60.98
C PHE A 136 -18.94 -36.79 -59.71
N ALA A 137 -20.27 -36.90 -59.73
CA ALA A 137 -21.11 -36.70 -58.55
C ALA A 137 -21.52 -38.04 -57.94
N PHE A 138 -20.78 -38.50 -56.94
CA PHE A 138 -21.18 -39.62 -56.10
C PHE A 138 -22.27 -39.16 -55.13
N ASN A 139 -23.45 -39.77 -55.20
CA ASN A 139 -24.58 -39.49 -54.31
C ASN A 139 -25.08 -40.77 -53.65
N SER A 140 -25.50 -40.70 -52.39
CA SER A 140 -26.15 -41.83 -51.75
C SER A 140 -27.50 -42.18 -52.39
N ASN A 141 -27.88 -43.44 -52.23
CA ASN A 141 -29.20 -43.95 -52.58
C ASN A 141 -29.99 -44.13 -51.28
N PRO A 142 -31.20 -43.53 -51.13
CA PRO A 142 -32.04 -43.72 -49.94
C PRO A 142 -32.35 -45.20 -49.63
N ASN A 143 -32.36 -46.07 -50.65
CA ASN A 143 -32.56 -47.51 -50.51
C ASN A 143 -31.26 -48.29 -50.19
N ALA A 144 -30.18 -47.58 -49.86
CA ALA A 144 -28.85 -48.11 -49.55
C ALA A 144 -28.26 -47.38 -48.33
N ALA A 145 -29.04 -47.29 -47.25
CA ALA A 145 -28.67 -46.57 -46.04
C ALA A 145 -27.37 -47.12 -45.44
N GLY A 146 -26.39 -46.24 -45.21
CA GLY A 146 -25.08 -46.61 -44.68
C GLY A 146 -24.06 -47.12 -45.72
N ALA A 147 -24.37 -47.04 -47.03
CA ALA A 147 -23.38 -47.29 -48.08
C ALA A 147 -22.27 -46.24 -48.10
N ASP A 148 -21.11 -46.64 -48.61
CA ASP A 148 -19.98 -45.76 -48.92
C ASP A 148 -20.07 -45.22 -50.36
N GLY A 149 -19.39 -44.11 -50.65
CA GLY A 149 -19.26 -43.61 -52.02
C GLY A 149 -18.32 -44.49 -52.84
N VAL A 150 -17.04 -44.46 -52.47
CA VAL A 150 -16.00 -45.33 -53.03
C VAL A 150 -15.38 -46.17 -51.92
N LEU A 151 -15.36 -47.49 -52.09
CA LEU A 151 -14.68 -48.44 -51.21
C LEU A 151 -13.35 -48.87 -51.84
N ILE A 152 -12.24 -48.70 -51.13
CA ILE A 152 -10.87 -48.93 -51.58
C ILE A 152 -10.22 -50.01 -50.70
N GLN A 153 -9.72 -51.08 -51.30
CA GLN A 153 -9.08 -52.20 -50.62
C GLN A 153 -7.82 -52.60 -51.39
N ASN A 154 -6.64 -52.58 -50.75
CA ASN A 154 -5.34 -52.94 -51.38
C ASN A 154 -4.97 -52.17 -52.67
N SER A 155 -5.62 -51.04 -52.92
CA SER A 155 -5.65 -50.36 -54.22
C SER A 155 -4.89 -49.03 -54.16
N HIS A 156 -4.01 -48.76 -55.13
CA HIS A 156 -2.99 -47.71 -55.02
C HIS A 156 -2.91 -46.78 -56.25
N ASN A 157 -2.36 -45.58 -56.05
CA ASN A 157 -2.18 -44.54 -57.07
C ASN A 157 -3.51 -44.05 -57.68
N LEU A 158 -4.55 -43.94 -56.84
CA LEU A 158 -5.89 -43.51 -57.25
C LEU A 158 -6.05 -41.99 -57.18
N LEU A 159 -6.86 -41.41 -58.07
CA LEU A 159 -7.16 -39.98 -58.11
C LEU A 159 -8.66 -39.70 -58.26
N PHE A 160 -9.19 -38.81 -57.43
CA PHE A 160 -10.55 -38.26 -57.54
C PHE A 160 -10.45 -36.73 -57.68
N ASN A 161 -10.56 -36.22 -58.90
CA ASN A 161 -10.37 -34.80 -59.20
C ASN A 161 -11.69 -34.11 -59.57
N GLY A 162 -12.08 -33.04 -58.87
CA GLY A 162 -13.33 -32.32 -59.12
C GLY A 162 -14.59 -33.14 -58.78
N CYS A 163 -14.46 -34.20 -57.98
CA CYS A 163 -15.56 -35.11 -57.64
C CYS A 163 -16.34 -34.61 -56.42
N THR A 164 -17.66 -34.80 -56.42
CA THR A 164 -18.52 -34.48 -55.27
C THR A 164 -19.05 -35.77 -54.63
N PHE A 165 -19.05 -35.85 -53.31
CA PHE A 165 -19.56 -36.97 -52.52
C PHE A 165 -20.66 -36.48 -51.58
N HIS A 166 -21.86 -37.07 -51.67
CA HIS A 166 -23.01 -36.59 -50.90
C HIS A 166 -23.79 -37.72 -50.20
N GLY A 167 -23.94 -37.60 -48.87
CA GLY A 167 -24.91 -38.38 -48.10
C GLY A 167 -24.50 -39.81 -47.72
N PHE A 168 -23.21 -40.15 -47.72
CA PHE A 168 -22.70 -41.51 -47.48
C PHE A 168 -22.31 -41.80 -46.02
N ALA A 169 -22.05 -43.07 -45.69
CA ALA A 169 -21.36 -43.41 -44.45
C ALA A 169 -19.92 -42.85 -44.46
N ALA A 170 -19.10 -43.26 -45.44
CA ALA A 170 -17.91 -42.53 -45.84
C ALA A 170 -17.98 -42.14 -47.33
N GLY A 171 -17.55 -40.93 -47.68
CA GLY A 171 -17.41 -40.52 -49.08
C GLY A 171 -16.39 -41.40 -49.80
N VAL A 172 -15.22 -41.56 -49.19
CA VAL A 172 -14.22 -42.59 -49.54
C VAL A 172 -13.86 -43.39 -48.29
N ASN A 173 -13.94 -44.72 -48.38
CA ASN A 173 -13.53 -45.67 -47.33
C ASN A 173 -12.35 -46.49 -47.83
N ALA A 174 -11.19 -46.44 -47.16
CA ALA A 174 -9.97 -47.10 -47.61
C ALA A 174 -9.37 -48.00 -46.52
N SER A 175 -8.97 -49.21 -46.92
CA SER A 175 -8.19 -50.16 -46.12
C SER A 175 -6.98 -50.61 -46.91
N ASN A 176 -5.77 -50.37 -46.40
CA ASN A 176 -4.51 -50.63 -47.11
C ASN A 176 -4.50 -50.05 -48.55
N GLY A 177 -4.96 -48.81 -48.73
CA GLY A 177 -5.08 -48.17 -50.05
C GLY A 177 -4.43 -46.79 -50.11
N ALA A 178 -4.00 -46.36 -51.30
CA ALA A 178 -3.34 -45.07 -51.52
C ALA A 178 -4.05 -44.24 -52.59
N PHE A 179 -4.62 -43.10 -52.18
CA PHE A 179 -5.44 -42.25 -53.05
C PHE A 179 -5.28 -40.75 -52.77
N ASN A 180 -5.55 -39.94 -53.80
CA ASN A 180 -5.62 -38.49 -53.70
C ASN A 180 -7.02 -37.99 -54.09
N VAL A 181 -7.52 -36.99 -53.37
CA VAL A 181 -8.71 -36.21 -53.75
C VAL A 181 -8.28 -34.76 -53.97
N SER A 182 -8.58 -34.19 -55.13
CA SER A 182 -8.24 -32.80 -55.47
C SER A 182 -9.49 -32.06 -55.95
N ASN A 183 -9.66 -30.79 -55.56
CA ASN A 183 -10.84 -29.98 -55.94
C ASN A 183 -12.18 -30.66 -55.54
N GLY A 184 -12.18 -31.46 -54.47
CA GLY A 184 -13.30 -32.30 -54.07
C GLY A 184 -14.35 -31.56 -53.24
N THR A 185 -15.60 -32.03 -53.24
CA THR A 185 -16.63 -31.56 -52.31
C THR A 185 -17.28 -32.72 -51.59
N PHE A 186 -17.33 -32.68 -50.26
CA PHE A 186 -18.01 -33.67 -49.43
C PHE A 186 -19.12 -32.99 -48.64
N SER A 187 -20.33 -33.55 -48.66
CA SER A 187 -21.49 -32.96 -47.98
C SER A 187 -22.40 -34.03 -47.38
N SER A 188 -22.82 -33.85 -46.13
CA SER A 188 -23.74 -34.77 -45.45
C SER A 188 -23.26 -36.23 -45.34
N CYS A 189 -21.97 -36.50 -45.55
CA CYS A 189 -21.37 -37.80 -45.27
C CYS A 189 -21.00 -37.87 -43.78
N ARG A 190 -21.15 -39.02 -43.10
CA ARG A 190 -20.67 -39.16 -41.70
C ARG A 190 -19.16 -39.05 -41.58
N SER A 191 -18.43 -39.51 -42.60
CA SER A 191 -17.05 -39.12 -42.85
C SER A 191 -16.84 -38.72 -44.31
N ALA A 192 -16.04 -37.68 -44.57
CA ALA A 192 -15.62 -37.42 -45.95
C ALA A 192 -14.66 -38.52 -46.40
N VAL A 193 -13.63 -38.75 -45.59
CA VAL A 193 -12.69 -39.85 -45.74
C VAL A 193 -12.64 -40.69 -44.47
N LYS A 194 -12.65 -42.01 -44.65
CA LYS A 194 -12.27 -43.00 -43.65
C LYS A 194 -11.09 -43.81 -44.19
N ALA A 195 -9.97 -43.85 -43.49
CA ALA A 195 -8.76 -44.54 -43.93
C ALA A 195 -8.16 -45.36 -42.78
N ILE A 196 -7.94 -46.65 -43.01
CA ILE A 196 -7.45 -47.60 -42.01
C ILE A 196 -6.33 -48.50 -42.56
N ALA A 197 -5.65 -49.22 -41.66
CA ALA A 197 -4.77 -50.34 -41.97
C ALA A 197 -3.67 -50.04 -43.02
N GLY A 198 -2.83 -49.03 -42.76
CA GLY A 198 -1.69 -48.67 -43.61
C GLY A 198 -2.00 -47.76 -44.78
N SER A 199 -3.24 -47.26 -44.90
CA SER A 199 -3.65 -46.42 -46.03
C SER A 199 -2.88 -45.09 -46.11
N ALA A 200 -2.81 -44.51 -47.31
CA ALA A 200 -2.21 -43.20 -47.57
C ALA A 200 -3.23 -42.27 -48.24
N VAL A 201 -3.50 -41.13 -47.60
CA VAL A 201 -4.51 -40.16 -48.03
C VAL A 201 -3.84 -38.83 -48.37
N GLY A 202 -4.06 -38.36 -49.60
CA GLY A 202 -3.85 -36.96 -49.98
C GLY A 202 -5.20 -36.26 -50.21
N MET A 203 -5.41 -35.09 -49.62
CA MET A 203 -6.53 -34.21 -49.94
C MET A 203 -6.01 -32.80 -50.22
N SER A 204 -6.33 -32.24 -51.39
CA SER A 204 -6.02 -30.85 -51.70
C SER A 204 -7.23 -30.08 -52.24
N ASP A 205 -7.33 -28.80 -51.90
CA ASP A 205 -8.31 -27.88 -52.49
C ASP A 205 -9.77 -28.38 -52.30
N CYS A 206 -10.04 -29.09 -51.19
CA CYS A 206 -11.31 -29.76 -50.92
C CYS A 206 -12.19 -28.99 -49.93
N ASN A 207 -13.50 -28.97 -50.19
CA ASN A 207 -14.51 -28.50 -49.23
C ASN A 207 -15.24 -29.69 -48.59
N VAL A 208 -15.31 -29.72 -47.27
CA VAL A 208 -15.89 -30.82 -46.48
C VAL A 208 -16.89 -30.26 -45.46
N VAL A 209 -18.15 -30.69 -45.57
CA VAL A 209 -19.21 -30.37 -44.60
C VAL A 209 -19.82 -31.67 -44.08
N VAL A 210 -19.52 -32.02 -42.82
CA VAL A 210 -19.99 -33.23 -42.14
C VAL A 210 -21.04 -32.90 -41.06
N PRO A 211 -22.02 -33.78 -40.80
CA PRO A 211 -23.15 -33.46 -39.94
C PRO A 211 -22.78 -33.40 -38.45
N VAL A 212 -23.45 -32.51 -37.71
CA VAL A 212 -23.40 -32.38 -36.26
C VAL A 212 -24.77 -32.79 -35.71
N ASP A 213 -24.98 -34.10 -35.53
CA ASP A 213 -26.27 -34.71 -35.14
C ASP A 213 -26.22 -35.50 -33.83
N GLY A 214 -25.11 -35.39 -33.09
CA GLY A 214 -24.85 -36.14 -31.85
C GLY A 214 -24.31 -37.57 -32.06
N SER A 215 -24.26 -38.06 -33.31
CA SER A 215 -23.55 -39.30 -33.66
C SER A 215 -22.05 -39.04 -33.86
N TYR A 216 -21.25 -40.11 -33.84
CA TYR A 216 -19.83 -40.01 -34.27
C TYR A 216 -19.76 -39.68 -35.76
N SER A 217 -19.16 -38.52 -36.06
CA SER A 217 -18.84 -38.04 -37.40
C SER A 217 -17.47 -37.36 -37.40
N SER A 218 -16.74 -37.47 -38.49
CA SER A 218 -15.41 -36.87 -38.62
C SER A 218 -15.19 -36.36 -40.02
N GLY A 219 -14.62 -35.17 -40.24
CA GLY A 219 -14.20 -34.75 -41.58
C GLY A 219 -13.29 -35.81 -42.20
N ILE A 220 -12.20 -36.15 -41.52
CA ILE A 220 -11.31 -37.25 -41.88
C ILE A 220 -11.12 -38.16 -40.65
N ASP A 221 -11.42 -39.46 -40.76
CA ASP A 221 -11.04 -40.49 -39.79
C ASP A 221 -9.89 -41.33 -40.36
N SER A 222 -8.68 -41.13 -39.85
CA SER A 222 -7.41 -41.68 -40.35
C SER A 222 -6.73 -42.49 -39.25
N ARG A 223 -6.72 -43.82 -39.36
CA ARG A 223 -6.18 -44.73 -38.32
C ARG A 223 -5.05 -45.58 -38.89
N ALA A 224 -3.92 -45.66 -38.20
CA ALA A 224 -2.75 -46.43 -38.65
C ALA A 224 -2.37 -46.15 -40.11
N SER A 225 -2.43 -44.88 -40.52
CA SER A 225 -2.38 -44.42 -41.92
C SER A 225 -1.44 -43.21 -42.06
N ALA A 226 -1.12 -42.81 -43.29
CA ALA A 226 -0.47 -41.54 -43.61
C ALA A 226 -1.50 -40.53 -44.14
N LEU A 227 -1.43 -39.27 -43.70
CA LEU A 227 -2.37 -38.22 -44.06
C LEU A 227 -1.67 -36.93 -44.49
N LYS A 228 -2.08 -36.36 -45.63
CA LYS A 228 -1.69 -35.04 -46.11
C LYS A 228 -2.93 -34.25 -46.52
N VAL A 229 -3.10 -33.05 -45.96
CA VAL A 229 -4.23 -32.15 -46.21
C VAL A 229 -3.68 -30.76 -46.55
N LEU A 230 -4.09 -30.18 -47.68
CA LEU A 230 -3.56 -28.93 -48.23
C LEU A 230 -4.67 -28.04 -48.80
N ARG A 231 -4.81 -26.79 -48.32
CA ARG A 231 -5.84 -25.84 -48.79
C ARG A 231 -7.26 -26.41 -48.73
N CYS A 232 -7.59 -27.14 -47.66
CA CYS A 232 -8.92 -27.71 -47.46
C CYS A 232 -9.74 -26.91 -46.44
N THR A 233 -11.04 -26.83 -46.65
CA THR A 233 -12.00 -26.33 -45.65
C THR A 233 -12.79 -27.51 -45.10
N ILE A 234 -12.76 -27.70 -43.78
CA ILE A 234 -13.46 -28.79 -43.08
C ILE A 234 -14.36 -28.17 -42.01
N THR A 235 -15.67 -28.44 -42.10
CA THR A 235 -16.67 -27.87 -41.21
C THR A 235 -17.58 -28.94 -40.62
N GLY A 236 -17.78 -28.85 -39.30
CA GLY A 236 -18.67 -29.70 -38.51
C GLY A 236 -18.02 -30.98 -38.00
N GLY A 237 -18.88 -31.87 -37.50
CA GLY A 237 -18.52 -33.21 -37.02
C GLY A 237 -18.26 -33.29 -35.52
N THR A 238 -18.06 -34.52 -35.02
CA THR A 238 -17.43 -34.73 -33.71
C THR A 238 -15.97 -34.29 -33.75
N HIS A 239 -15.25 -34.63 -34.83
CA HIS A 239 -13.87 -34.22 -35.05
C HIS A 239 -13.69 -33.63 -36.45
N GLY A 240 -12.86 -32.60 -36.61
CA GLY A 240 -12.47 -32.11 -37.94
C GLY A 240 -11.59 -33.12 -38.65
N ILE A 241 -10.41 -33.38 -38.06
CA ILE A 241 -9.51 -34.47 -38.45
C ILE A 241 -9.21 -35.31 -37.22
N TYR A 242 -9.46 -36.61 -37.31
CA TYR A 242 -9.14 -37.61 -36.30
C TYR A 242 -8.05 -38.53 -36.83
N HIS A 243 -6.79 -38.27 -36.49
CA HIS A 243 -5.63 -39.04 -36.92
C HIS A 243 -4.97 -39.76 -35.74
N VAL A 244 -5.03 -41.10 -35.73
CA VAL A 244 -4.56 -41.92 -34.60
C VAL A 244 -3.63 -43.06 -35.04
N ASN A 245 -2.58 -43.30 -34.25
CA ASN A 245 -1.55 -44.33 -34.49
C ASN A 245 -0.92 -44.29 -35.90
N GLY A 246 -0.91 -43.13 -36.57
CA GLY A 246 -0.47 -43.02 -37.96
C GLY A 246 1.06 -42.94 -38.14
N THR A 247 1.51 -43.11 -39.38
CA THR A 247 2.93 -42.96 -39.74
C THR A 247 3.32 -41.49 -39.95
N GLY A 248 2.36 -40.64 -40.30
CA GLY A 248 2.52 -39.19 -40.28
C GLY A 248 1.26 -38.44 -40.75
N CYS A 249 1.07 -37.25 -40.19
CA CYS A 249 0.01 -36.30 -40.52
C CYS A 249 0.61 -34.93 -40.84
N SER A 250 0.20 -34.35 -41.96
CA SER A 250 0.51 -32.97 -42.32
C SER A 250 -0.77 -32.27 -42.74
N VAL A 251 -1.10 -31.16 -42.06
CA VAL A 251 -2.22 -30.28 -42.38
C VAL A 251 -1.63 -28.91 -42.70
N THR A 252 -1.94 -28.39 -43.89
CA THR A 252 -1.29 -27.23 -44.49
C THR A 252 -2.32 -26.29 -45.12
N ASP A 253 -2.20 -24.98 -44.91
CA ASP A 253 -3.05 -23.93 -45.49
C ASP A 253 -4.57 -24.17 -45.33
N SER A 254 -5.01 -24.86 -44.26
CA SER A 254 -6.36 -25.44 -44.16
C SER A 254 -7.18 -24.87 -43.00
N THR A 255 -8.48 -24.73 -43.21
CA THR A 255 -9.43 -24.25 -42.19
C THR A 255 -10.23 -25.42 -41.62
N VAL A 256 -10.27 -25.57 -40.30
CA VAL A 256 -11.08 -26.57 -39.58
C VAL A 256 -11.99 -25.86 -38.58
N SER A 257 -13.30 -26.08 -38.66
CA SER A 257 -14.28 -25.27 -37.92
C SER A 257 -15.49 -26.07 -37.43
N GLY A 258 -16.04 -25.70 -36.28
CA GLY A 258 -17.35 -26.20 -35.83
C GLY A 258 -17.40 -27.68 -35.43
N ALA A 259 -16.24 -28.30 -35.17
CA ALA A 259 -16.17 -29.63 -34.57
C ALA A 259 -16.60 -29.58 -33.09
N THR A 260 -17.36 -30.55 -32.60
CA THR A 260 -17.88 -30.52 -31.21
C THR A 260 -16.92 -31.07 -30.16
N SER A 261 -15.99 -31.96 -30.54
CA SER A 261 -14.95 -32.48 -29.65
C SER A 261 -13.59 -31.88 -29.98
N THR A 262 -12.98 -32.21 -31.13
CA THR A 262 -11.68 -31.64 -31.50
C THR A 262 -11.61 -31.13 -32.94
N GLY A 263 -10.92 -30.02 -33.16
CA GLY A 263 -10.56 -29.58 -34.51
C GLY A 263 -9.61 -30.60 -35.16
N LEU A 264 -8.44 -30.78 -34.55
CA LEU A 264 -7.41 -31.75 -34.96
C LEU A 264 -7.06 -32.66 -33.78
N TRP A 265 -7.19 -33.98 -33.95
CA TRP A 265 -6.59 -34.98 -33.06
C TRP A 265 -5.46 -35.65 -33.83
N ILE A 266 -4.21 -35.61 -33.33
CA ILE A 266 -3.06 -36.12 -34.07
C ILE A 266 -2.12 -36.95 -33.16
N GLU A 267 -2.05 -38.25 -33.42
CA GLU A 267 -1.15 -39.21 -32.77
C GLU A 267 -0.29 -39.97 -33.78
N GLY A 268 0.86 -40.48 -33.31
CA GLY A 268 1.78 -41.28 -34.11
C GLY A 268 2.95 -40.45 -34.61
N GLY A 269 3.50 -40.83 -35.78
CA GLY A 269 4.82 -40.42 -36.29
C GLY A 269 5.06 -38.92 -36.45
N THR A 270 5.21 -38.46 -37.69
CA THR A 270 5.44 -37.04 -37.99
C THR A 270 4.15 -36.24 -37.86
N LYS A 271 4.17 -35.07 -37.21
CA LYS A 271 2.98 -34.25 -36.92
C LYS A 271 3.27 -32.81 -37.29
N VAL A 272 2.64 -32.32 -38.37
CA VAL A 272 2.83 -30.96 -38.90
C VAL A 272 1.49 -30.26 -39.07
N VAL A 273 1.38 -29.05 -38.53
CA VAL A 273 0.25 -28.13 -38.75
C VAL A 273 0.84 -26.77 -39.15
N ASP A 274 0.51 -26.28 -40.34
CA ASP A 274 1.15 -25.10 -40.94
C ASP A 274 0.12 -24.23 -41.69
N GLY A 275 0.10 -22.93 -41.48
CA GLY A 275 -0.82 -22.02 -42.21
C GLY A 275 -2.31 -22.27 -41.94
N CYS A 276 -2.67 -22.89 -40.82
CA CYS A 276 -4.03 -23.39 -40.57
C CYS A 276 -4.86 -22.47 -39.67
N GLU A 277 -6.18 -22.45 -39.88
CA GLU A 277 -7.13 -21.82 -38.97
C GLU A 277 -8.02 -22.89 -38.33
N ILE A 278 -8.05 -22.93 -36.99
CA ILE A 278 -8.84 -23.89 -36.20
C ILE A 278 -9.82 -23.11 -35.33
N VAL A 279 -11.13 -23.34 -35.51
CA VAL A 279 -12.19 -22.58 -34.84
C VAL A 279 -13.14 -23.50 -34.08
N GLY A 280 -13.13 -23.37 -32.74
CA GLY A 280 -14.01 -24.09 -31.82
C GLY A 280 -13.58 -25.50 -31.44
N GLY A 281 -14.45 -26.14 -30.66
CA GLY A 281 -14.26 -27.49 -30.08
C GLY A 281 -13.81 -27.47 -28.62
N GLN A 282 -13.88 -28.63 -27.97
CA GLN A 282 -13.30 -28.83 -26.64
C GLN A 282 -11.76 -28.70 -26.67
N TYR A 283 -11.14 -29.20 -27.75
CA TYR A 283 -9.72 -29.02 -28.03
C TYR A 283 -9.52 -28.57 -29.48
N GLY A 284 -8.89 -27.42 -29.72
CA GLY A 284 -8.54 -27.00 -31.07
C GLY A 284 -7.59 -28.02 -31.72
N LEU A 285 -6.46 -28.26 -31.06
CA LEU A 285 -5.45 -29.25 -31.44
C LEU A 285 -5.10 -30.13 -30.23
N TYR A 286 -5.44 -31.42 -30.32
CA TYR A 286 -5.20 -32.42 -29.30
C TYR A 286 -3.97 -33.27 -29.65
N LEU A 287 -2.89 -33.09 -28.89
CA LEU A 287 -1.58 -33.71 -29.07
C LEU A 287 -1.19 -34.52 -27.82
N PRO A 288 -1.83 -35.69 -27.59
CA PRO A 288 -1.54 -36.51 -26.42
C PRO A 288 -0.15 -37.13 -26.55
N LYS A 289 0.39 -37.60 -25.43
CA LYS A 289 1.65 -38.34 -25.38
C LYS A 289 1.59 -39.61 -26.26
N SER A 290 2.35 -39.65 -27.36
CA SER A 290 2.44 -40.81 -28.25
C SER A 290 3.89 -41.13 -28.64
N ALA A 291 4.13 -42.25 -29.32
CA ALA A 291 5.38 -42.43 -30.05
C ALA A 291 5.40 -41.52 -31.29
N GLY A 292 6.57 -41.03 -31.71
CA GLY A 292 6.74 -40.20 -32.92
C GLY A 292 7.85 -39.16 -32.77
N SER A 293 7.90 -38.20 -33.70
CA SER A 293 8.67 -36.96 -33.52
C SER A 293 7.87 -35.95 -32.71
N ASP A 294 8.52 -34.89 -32.22
CA ASP A 294 7.83 -33.74 -31.64
C ASP A 294 6.87 -33.09 -32.68
N PRO A 295 5.76 -32.46 -32.25
CA PRO A 295 4.87 -31.71 -33.14
C PRO A 295 5.49 -30.39 -33.63
N ASP A 296 5.41 -30.12 -34.93
CA ASP A 296 5.74 -28.82 -35.56
C ASP A 296 4.43 -28.09 -35.90
N VAL A 297 4.09 -27.06 -35.13
CA VAL A 297 2.84 -26.30 -35.25
C VAL A 297 3.21 -24.84 -35.50
N ARG A 298 2.86 -24.32 -36.67
CA ARG A 298 3.34 -23.01 -37.10
C ARG A 298 2.37 -22.21 -37.98
N ASN A 299 2.56 -20.90 -38.07
CA ASN A 299 1.80 -19.97 -38.92
C ASN A 299 0.27 -20.11 -38.78
N SER A 300 -0.23 -20.47 -37.59
CA SER A 300 -1.59 -20.99 -37.42
C SER A 300 -2.39 -20.24 -36.35
N VAL A 301 -3.68 -20.08 -36.58
CA VAL A 301 -4.63 -19.43 -35.66
C VAL A 301 -5.53 -20.50 -35.04
N ILE A 302 -5.63 -20.52 -33.71
CA ILE A 302 -6.45 -21.47 -32.96
C ILE A 302 -7.35 -20.66 -32.02
N ARG A 303 -8.67 -20.66 -32.24
CA ARG A 303 -9.58 -19.73 -31.55
C ARG A 303 -10.96 -20.27 -31.22
N ASP A 304 -11.65 -19.55 -30.33
CA ASP A 304 -13.07 -19.72 -29.98
C ASP A 304 -13.43 -21.12 -29.40
N GLY A 305 -12.48 -21.78 -28.74
CA GLY A 305 -12.62 -23.13 -28.16
C GLY A 305 -12.70 -23.18 -26.63
N VAL A 306 -12.61 -24.39 -26.07
CA VAL A 306 -12.37 -24.56 -24.62
C VAL A 306 -10.87 -24.54 -24.34
N VAL A 307 -10.11 -25.40 -25.00
CA VAL A 307 -8.64 -25.45 -24.96
C VAL A 307 -8.07 -25.29 -26.38
N GLY A 308 -7.06 -24.44 -26.55
CA GLY A 308 -6.35 -24.26 -27.81
C GLY A 308 -5.53 -25.50 -28.19
N ILE A 309 -4.42 -25.74 -27.48
CA ILE A 309 -3.61 -26.96 -27.56
C ILE A 309 -3.69 -27.75 -26.25
N TYR A 310 -3.95 -29.06 -26.37
CA TYR A 310 -3.67 -30.02 -25.28
C TYR A 310 -2.29 -30.66 -25.52
N ALA A 311 -1.33 -30.37 -24.63
CA ALA A 311 0.09 -30.67 -24.81
C ALA A 311 0.56 -31.86 -23.97
N GLY A 312 0.66 -33.04 -24.61
CA GLY A 312 1.21 -34.28 -24.04
C GLY A 312 2.71 -34.51 -24.29
N TRP A 313 3.44 -33.46 -24.66
CA TRP A 313 4.84 -33.53 -25.11
C TRP A 313 5.71 -32.54 -24.35
N GLN A 314 6.98 -32.90 -24.08
CA GLN A 314 7.90 -32.03 -23.34
C GLN A 314 8.36 -30.82 -24.14
N TYR A 315 8.48 -31.03 -25.46
CA TYR A 315 8.82 -30.02 -26.45
C TYR A 315 7.72 -30.00 -27.50
N LEU A 316 7.23 -28.81 -27.82
CA LEU A 316 6.55 -28.55 -29.08
C LEU A 316 7.36 -27.48 -29.80
N ILE A 317 7.25 -27.45 -31.12
CA ILE A 317 7.84 -26.40 -31.94
C ILE A 317 6.68 -25.49 -32.33
N LEU A 318 6.58 -24.30 -31.71
CA LEU A 318 5.43 -23.40 -31.81
C LEU A 318 5.84 -22.07 -32.44
N ARG A 319 5.66 -21.89 -33.76
CA ARG A 319 6.10 -20.67 -34.46
C ARG A 319 4.96 -19.86 -35.07
N ASP A 320 4.87 -18.59 -34.73
CA ASP A 320 3.90 -17.63 -35.26
C ASP A 320 2.45 -18.14 -35.09
N LEU A 321 2.12 -18.47 -33.85
CA LEU A 321 0.78 -18.93 -33.46
C LEU A 321 -0.04 -17.84 -32.78
N THR A 322 -1.33 -17.81 -33.08
CA THR A 322 -2.29 -16.90 -32.43
C THR A 322 -3.38 -17.71 -31.74
N PHE A 323 -3.53 -17.48 -30.43
CA PHE A 323 -4.59 -18.03 -29.59
C PHE A 323 -5.56 -16.92 -29.17
N SER A 324 -6.86 -17.15 -29.37
CA SER A 324 -7.88 -16.21 -28.89
C SER A 324 -9.20 -16.85 -28.47
N GLY A 325 -9.84 -16.30 -27.43
CA GLY A 325 -11.20 -16.66 -27.04
C GLY A 325 -11.36 -18.04 -26.39
N HIS A 326 -10.30 -18.62 -25.80
CA HIS A 326 -10.39 -19.94 -25.15
C HIS A 326 -10.91 -19.87 -23.72
N SER A 327 -12.01 -20.57 -23.45
CA SER A 327 -12.72 -20.51 -22.15
C SER A 327 -12.02 -21.22 -20.98
N ASP A 328 -11.00 -22.04 -21.25
CA ASP A 328 -10.13 -22.68 -20.24
C ASP A 328 -8.66 -22.28 -20.45
N ALA A 329 -8.01 -22.68 -21.54
CA ALA A 329 -6.59 -22.35 -21.75
C ALA A 329 -6.18 -22.28 -23.23
N ALA A 330 -5.28 -21.37 -23.58
CA ALA A 330 -4.60 -21.43 -24.89
C ALA A 330 -3.72 -22.68 -24.99
N ILE A 331 -2.96 -23.00 -23.95
CA ILE A 331 -2.19 -24.25 -23.81
C ILE A 331 -2.52 -24.91 -22.47
N ARG A 332 -3.01 -26.15 -22.50
CA ARG A 332 -3.16 -27.00 -21.31
C ARG A 332 -2.17 -28.16 -21.37
N VAL A 333 -1.34 -28.25 -20.33
CA VAL A 333 -0.27 -29.26 -20.23
C VAL A 333 -0.79 -30.56 -19.62
N GLU A 334 -0.42 -31.70 -20.20
CA GLU A 334 -0.80 -33.03 -19.69
C GLU A 334 -0.08 -33.36 -18.38
N THR A 335 -0.84 -33.71 -17.34
CA THR A 335 -0.33 -34.05 -15.99
C THR A 335 0.75 -35.15 -15.95
N SER A 336 0.91 -35.95 -17.01
CA SER A 336 1.86 -37.09 -17.06
C SER A 336 3.28 -36.73 -17.55
N ILE A 337 3.55 -35.50 -17.99
CA ILE A 337 4.87 -35.14 -18.56
C ILE A 337 5.84 -34.62 -17.48
N PRO A 338 7.15 -34.91 -17.56
CA PRO A 338 8.12 -34.47 -16.54
C PRO A 338 8.53 -33.00 -16.66
N ALA A 339 8.39 -32.41 -17.84
CA ALA A 339 8.79 -31.03 -18.10
C ALA A 339 7.97 -30.45 -19.24
N PHE A 340 7.74 -29.14 -19.23
CA PHE A 340 7.17 -28.39 -20.34
C PHE A 340 8.01 -27.13 -20.58
N VAL A 341 8.43 -26.91 -21.82
CA VAL A 341 9.25 -25.75 -22.21
C VAL A 341 8.57 -25.00 -23.34
N LEU A 342 8.30 -23.72 -23.12
CA LEU A 342 8.13 -22.70 -24.15
C LEU A 342 9.45 -21.94 -24.26
N GLY A 343 10.19 -22.19 -25.33
CA GLY A 343 11.53 -21.69 -25.54
C GLY A 343 11.59 -20.28 -26.15
N SER A 344 12.81 -19.75 -26.26
CA SER A 344 13.08 -18.47 -26.92
C SER A 344 12.74 -18.44 -28.41
N GLU A 345 12.64 -19.61 -29.03
CA GLU A 345 12.32 -19.79 -30.45
C GLU A 345 10.80 -19.92 -30.71
N ASP A 346 9.98 -20.00 -29.65
CA ASP A 346 8.54 -20.16 -29.76
C ASP A 346 7.84 -18.80 -29.77
N THR A 347 7.27 -18.41 -30.92
CA THR A 347 6.59 -17.14 -31.13
C THR A 347 5.07 -17.32 -31.06
N ILE A 348 4.48 -17.12 -29.87
CA ILE A 348 3.02 -17.24 -29.68
C ILE A 348 2.39 -15.96 -29.10
N SER A 349 1.24 -15.59 -29.65
CA SER A 349 0.36 -14.53 -29.13
C SER A 349 -0.86 -15.16 -28.48
N VAL A 350 -1.20 -14.72 -27.27
CA VAL A 350 -2.36 -15.21 -26.52
C VAL A 350 -3.18 -14.02 -26.00
N THR A 351 -4.47 -14.00 -26.34
CA THR A 351 -5.41 -12.93 -26.01
C THR A 351 -6.79 -13.49 -25.64
N ASN A 352 -7.53 -12.81 -24.76
CA ASN A 352 -8.92 -13.18 -24.38
C ASN A 352 -9.08 -14.68 -24.04
N CYS A 353 -8.08 -15.26 -23.39
CA CYS A 353 -8.11 -16.64 -22.89
C CYS A 353 -8.22 -16.62 -21.37
N ARG A 354 -8.84 -17.64 -20.77
CA ARG A 354 -8.85 -17.76 -19.30
C ARG A 354 -7.44 -18.00 -18.76
N TYR A 355 -6.72 -18.99 -19.30
CA TYR A 355 -5.30 -19.21 -19.03
C TYR A 355 -4.49 -19.07 -20.32
N GLY A 356 -3.31 -18.44 -20.26
CA GLY A 356 -2.30 -18.58 -21.31
C GLY A 356 -1.71 -19.99 -21.31
N VAL A 357 -1.05 -20.35 -20.22
CA VAL A 357 -0.63 -21.73 -19.93
C VAL A 357 -1.25 -22.19 -18.61
N ALA A 358 -1.88 -23.37 -18.63
CA ALA A 358 -2.41 -24.01 -17.44
C ALA A 358 -1.90 -25.44 -17.25
N TRP A 359 -1.28 -25.70 -16.09
CA TRP A 359 -0.81 -27.03 -15.70
C TRP A 359 -1.24 -27.38 -14.27
N ASN A 360 -1.99 -28.47 -14.14
CA ASN A 360 -2.12 -29.19 -12.87
C ASN A 360 -1.14 -30.37 -12.93
N GLY A 361 -0.08 -30.28 -12.15
CA GLY A 361 0.98 -31.28 -12.03
C GLY A 361 0.55 -32.51 -11.25
N ASN A 362 1.52 -33.39 -11.01
CA ASN A 362 1.41 -34.55 -10.16
C ASN A 362 2.48 -34.43 -9.07
N PRO A 363 2.12 -34.19 -7.80
CA PRO A 363 3.10 -33.98 -6.72
C PRO A 363 3.93 -35.24 -6.38
N SER A 364 3.64 -36.39 -7.02
CA SER A 364 4.48 -37.60 -6.94
C SER A 364 5.58 -37.66 -8.02
N VAL A 365 5.71 -36.63 -8.87
CA VAL A 365 6.66 -36.57 -9.99
C VAL A 365 7.37 -35.22 -9.96
N ALA A 366 8.70 -35.24 -10.02
CA ALA A 366 9.49 -34.04 -10.23
C ALA A 366 9.13 -33.39 -11.57
N GLN A 367 8.55 -32.19 -11.54
CA GLN A 367 7.98 -31.52 -12.71
C GLN A 367 8.48 -30.08 -12.85
N SER A 368 8.87 -29.70 -14.06
CA SER A 368 9.38 -28.36 -14.35
C SER A 368 8.65 -27.65 -15.50
N LEU A 369 8.24 -26.41 -15.25
CA LEU A 369 7.70 -25.48 -16.25
C LEU A 369 8.76 -24.43 -16.57
N THR A 370 9.04 -24.19 -17.84
CA THR A 370 9.91 -23.10 -18.30
C THR A 370 9.22 -22.32 -19.41
N VAL A 371 9.16 -21.01 -19.27
CA VAL A 371 8.58 -20.09 -20.27
C VAL A 371 9.53 -18.91 -20.47
N LEU A 372 9.90 -18.66 -21.72
CA LEU A 372 10.89 -17.66 -22.12
C LEU A 372 10.31 -16.73 -23.21
N LEU A 373 10.62 -15.43 -23.15
CA LEU A 373 10.42 -14.44 -24.23
C LEU A 373 8.99 -14.37 -24.81
N GLN A 374 7.96 -14.30 -23.95
CA GLN A 374 6.55 -14.21 -24.37
C GLN A 374 5.94 -12.84 -24.10
N ASN A 375 5.11 -12.35 -25.03
CA ASN A 375 4.41 -11.06 -24.92
C ASN A 375 2.89 -11.26 -25.03
N TRP A 376 2.19 -11.33 -23.90
CA TRP A 376 0.75 -11.65 -23.84
C TRP A 376 -0.05 -10.52 -23.18
N THR A 377 -1.30 -10.36 -23.62
CA THR A 377 -2.18 -9.27 -23.18
C THR A 377 -3.64 -9.71 -23.17
N ASP A 378 -4.49 -9.00 -22.44
CA ASP A 378 -5.95 -9.19 -22.39
C ASP A 378 -6.40 -10.62 -22.02
N ASN A 379 -5.71 -11.30 -21.10
CA ASN A 379 -6.10 -12.64 -20.60
C ASN A 379 -6.66 -12.54 -19.18
N VAL A 380 -7.44 -13.51 -18.73
CA VAL A 380 -7.91 -13.54 -17.32
C VAL A 380 -6.71 -13.77 -16.41
N ASP A 381 -5.99 -14.87 -16.62
CA ASP A 381 -4.74 -15.20 -15.94
C ASP A 381 -3.70 -15.61 -17.01
N HIS A 382 -2.46 -15.12 -16.97
CA HIS A 382 -1.46 -15.50 -17.98
C HIS A 382 -0.90 -16.90 -17.73
N PHE A 383 -0.44 -17.18 -16.50
CA PHE A 383 0.16 -18.47 -16.14
C PHE A 383 -0.44 -19.05 -14.87
N TYR A 384 -0.85 -20.31 -14.94
CA TYR A 384 -1.31 -21.07 -13.79
C TYR A 384 -0.57 -22.42 -13.71
N ALA A 385 0.15 -22.62 -12.61
CA ALA A 385 0.85 -23.87 -12.29
C ALA A 385 0.52 -24.32 -10.87
N ARG A 386 0.03 -25.56 -10.72
CA ARG A 386 -0.17 -26.20 -9.41
C ARG A 386 0.58 -27.53 -9.35
N ASP A 387 1.17 -27.86 -8.20
CA ASP A 387 1.89 -29.12 -7.97
C ASP A 387 3.07 -29.31 -8.96
N VAL A 388 3.71 -28.20 -9.37
CA VAL A 388 4.88 -28.17 -10.26
C VAL A 388 6.09 -27.75 -9.43
N GLU A 389 7.08 -28.64 -9.32
CA GLU A 389 8.25 -28.46 -8.44
C GLU A 389 9.07 -27.22 -8.80
N THR A 390 9.37 -27.01 -10.09
CA THR A 390 10.17 -25.87 -10.56
C THR A 390 9.41 -25.06 -11.61
N VAL A 391 9.24 -23.76 -11.38
CA VAL A 391 8.65 -22.83 -12.36
C VAL A 391 9.65 -21.74 -12.71
N ILE A 392 9.98 -21.60 -14.00
CA ILE A 392 10.91 -20.60 -14.52
C ILE A 392 10.16 -19.73 -15.54
N ALA A 393 10.07 -18.43 -15.25
CA ALA A 393 9.56 -17.40 -16.15
C ALA A 393 10.69 -16.42 -16.47
N ARG A 394 11.00 -16.20 -17.76
CA ARG A 394 12.03 -15.22 -18.15
C ARG A 394 11.63 -14.34 -19.31
N ASP A 395 11.97 -13.06 -19.20
CA ASP A 395 11.86 -12.07 -20.26
C ASP A 395 10.42 -11.98 -20.83
N LEU A 396 9.43 -12.08 -19.94
CA LEU A 396 8.00 -12.06 -20.30
C LEU A 396 7.45 -10.63 -20.18
N THR A 397 6.62 -10.20 -21.14
CA THR A 397 5.79 -8.98 -21.03
C THR A 397 4.33 -9.38 -20.90
N LEU A 398 3.71 -9.10 -19.75
CA LEU A 398 2.36 -9.52 -19.41
C LEU A 398 1.51 -8.32 -19.04
N SER A 399 0.30 -8.22 -19.61
CA SER A 399 -0.57 -7.06 -19.36
C SER A 399 -2.06 -7.37 -19.40
N ASN A 400 -2.87 -6.47 -18.85
CA ASN A 400 -4.34 -6.53 -18.82
C ASN A 400 -4.87 -7.89 -18.32
N ALA A 401 -4.50 -8.27 -17.11
CA ALA A 401 -4.92 -9.54 -16.49
C ALA A 401 -5.21 -9.42 -15.00
N HIS A 402 -5.92 -10.41 -14.45
CA HIS A 402 -6.09 -10.57 -13.01
C HIS A 402 -4.74 -11.02 -12.40
N ALA A 403 -4.27 -12.21 -12.77
CA ALA A 403 -2.97 -12.74 -12.36
C ALA A 403 -1.94 -12.80 -13.51
N GLY A 404 -0.70 -12.37 -13.22
CA GLY A 404 0.44 -12.57 -14.10
C GLY A 404 0.94 -14.02 -14.04
N LEU A 405 1.70 -14.32 -12.98
CA LEU A 405 2.18 -15.66 -12.68
C LEU A 405 1.55 -16.18 -11.37
N LEU A 406 0.73 -17.23 -11.47
CA LEU A 406 0.06 -17.88 -10.34
C LEU A 406 0.63 -19.30 -10.11
N VAL A 407 1.55 -19.42 -9.14
CA VAL A 407 2.14 -20.71 -8.72
C VAL A 407 1.61 -21.13 -7.35
N VAL A 408 1.00 -22.31 -7.30
CA VAL A 408 0.40 -22.90 -6.10
C VAL A 408 1.09 -24.22 -5.78
N ASP A 409 1.50 -24.40 -4.52
CA ASP A 409 2.18 -25.61 -4.03
C ASP A 409 3.43 -26.01 -4.89
N GLY A 410 4.26 -25.00 -5.22
CA GLY A 410 5.55 -25.21 -5.90
C GLY A 410 6.72 -25.34 -4.92
N ALA A 411 7.88 -25.84 -5.38
CA ALA A 411 9.09 -25.88 -4.54
C ALA A 411 10.04 -24.71 -4.83
N GLN A 412 10.24 -24.39 -6.11
CA GLN A 412 11.16 -23.36 -6.60
C GLN A 412 10.50 -22.50 -7.68
N VAL A 413 10.49 -21.18 -7.52
CA VAL A 413 9.98 -20.23 -8.52
C VAL A 413 11.07 -19.20 -8.85
N THR A 414 11.35 -19.04 -10.15
CA THR A 414 12.32 -18.06 -10.66
C THR A 414 11.65 -17.19 -11.71
N VAL A 415 11.61 -15.89 -11.46
CA VAL A 415 11.12 -14.86 -12.38
C VAL A 415 12.26 -13.90 -12.71
N THR A 416 12.64 -13.74 -13.98
CA THR A 416 13.78 -12.89 -14.37
C THR A 416 13.45 -12.04 -15.58
N GLY A 417 13.76 -10.74 -15.58
CA GLY A 417 13.61 -9.88 -16.76
C GLY A 417 12.16 -9.58 -17.16
N CYS A 418 11.18 -9.90 -16.31
CA CYS A 418 9.77 -9.83 -16.65
C CYS A 418 9.15 -8.43 -16.39
N THR A 419 8.28 -8.00 -17.29
CA THR A 419 7.49 -6.78 -17.17
C THR A 419 6.01 -7.13 -17.01
N PHE A 420 5.38 -6.59 -15.98
CA PHE A 420 3.95 -6.74 -15.68
C PHE A 420 3.32 -5.34 -15.65
N ALA A 421 2.25 -5.13 -16.43
CA ALA A 421 1.61 -3.82 -16.52
C ALA A 421 0.08 -3.97 -16.55
N ASP A 422 -0.65 -3.14 -15.81
CA ASP A 422 -2.11 -3.01 -15.91
C ASP A 422 -2.86 -4.27 -15.43
N SER A 423 -3.14 -4.35 -14.14
CA SER A 423 -4.08 -5.36 -13.62
C SER A 423 -5.53 -5.05 -13.97
N VAL A 424 -6.36 -6.10 -14.02
CA VAL A 424 -7.82 -6.02 -14.08
C VAL A 424 -8.37 -6.55 -12.75
N PRO A 425 -8.77 -5.68 -11.80
CA PRO A 425 -9.16 -6.12 -10.44
C PRO A 425 -10.51 -6.87 -10.38
N THR A 426 -10.61 -7.82 -9.45
CA THR A 426 -11.79 -8.67 -9.21
C THR A 426 -12.37 -8.56 -7.79
N GLY A 427 -11.58 -8.07 -6.83
CA GLY A 427 -11.83 -8.16 -5.38
C GLY A 427 -11.24 -9.41 -4.70
N SER A 428 -10.43 -10.24 -5.36
CA SER A 428 -9.83 -11.46 -4.82
C SER A 428 -8.36 -11.25 -4.43
N TRP A 429 -8.00 -11.59 -3.19
CA TRP A 429 -6.63 -11.39 -2.68
C TRP A 429 -5.60 -12.42 -3.18
N ARG A 430 -6.02 -13.48 -3.89
CA ARG A 430 -5.11 -14.51 -4.43
C ARG A 430 -4.88 -14.38 -5.92
N ASP A 431 -5.88 -13.93 -6.65
CA ASP A 431 -5.94 -14.01 -8.11
C ASP A 431 -5.56 -12.68 -8.77
N GLU A 432 -4.87 -11.80 -8.04
CA GLU A 432 -4.63 -10.40 -8.43
C GLU A 432 -3.16 -9.95 -8.27
N ALA A 433 -2.23 -10.90 -8.26
CA ALA A 433 -0.80 -10.60 -8.19
C ALA A 433 -0.11 -10.68 -9.55
N ALA A 434 0.84 -9.78 -9.80
CA ALA A 434 1.75 -9.90 -10.94
C ALA A 434 2.59 -11.18 -10.77
N VAL A 435 3.10 -11.43 -9.55
CA VAL A 435 3.70 -12.71 -9.15
C VAL A 435 3.06 -13.19 -7.85
N TYR A 436 2.25 -14.25 -7.91
CA TYR A 436 1.85 -15.06 -6.76
C TYR A 436 2.69 -16.33 -6.73
N ALA A 437 3.34 -16.63 -5.60
CA ALA A 437 3.98 -17.92 -5.39
C ALA A 437 3.83 -18.43 -3.95
N GLN A 438 3.26 -19.63 -3.83
CA GLN A 438 3.35 -20.46 -2.63
C GLN A 438 4.48 -21.47 -2.84
N ALA A 439 5.69 -21.13 -2.42
CA ALA A 439 6.91 -21.93 -2.65
C ALA A 439 8.02 -21.65 -1.63
N ALA A 440 8.88 -22.64 -1.39
CA ALA A 440 9.95 -22.57 -0.39
C ALA A 440 11.15 -21.72 -0.81
N THR A 441 11.49 -21.75 -2.12
CA THR A 441 12.52 -20.91 -2.73
C THR A 441 11.89 -20.03 -3.81
N VAL A 442 12.05 -18.72 -3.70
CA VAL A 442 11.56 -17.75 -4.69
C VAL A 442 12.67 -16.75 -5.04
N THR A 443 12.87 -16.55 -6.34
CA THR A 443 13.80 -15.57 -6.89
C THR A 443 13.06 -14.68 -7.89
N VAL A 444 13.06 -13.35 -7.69
CA VAL A 444 12.51 -12.37 -8.65
C VAL A 444 13.59 -11.34 -8.94
N THR A 445 14.12 -11.33 -10.17
CA THR A 445 15.23 -10.45 -10.56
C THR A 445 14.94 -9.64 -11.82
N ASP A 446 15.43 -8.40 -11.91
CA ASP A 446 15.34 -7.57 -13.13
C ASP A 446 13.89 -7.36 -13.62
N CYS A 447 12.93 -7.27 -12.70
CA CYS A 447 11.50 -7.21 -13.03
C CYS A 447 10.92 -5.81 -12.82
N THR A 448 9.95 -5.43 -13.65
CA THR A 448 9.16 -4.19 -13.48
C THR A 448 7.68 -4.54 -13.38
N ILE A 449 6.99 -3.97 -12.39
CA ILE A 449 5.56 -4.11 -12.16
C ILE A 449 4.95 -2.71 -12.06
N ASP A 450 3.95 -2.41 -12.90
CA ASP A 450 3.25 -1.13 -12.96
C ASP A 450 1.73 -1.33 -12.89
N ARG A 451 1.04 -0.55 -12.04
CA ARG A 451 -0.44 -0.52 -11.93
C ARG A 451 -1.08 -1.88 -11.72
N TRP A 452 -0.56 -2.64 -10.75
CA TRP A 452 -1.09 -3.95 -10.36
C TRP A 452 -1.80 -3.91 -9.00
N SER A 453 -2.75 -4.79 -8.70
CA SER A 453 -3.33 -4.86 -7.33
C SER A 453 -2.26 -5.27 -6.31
N PHE A 454 -1.64 -6.44 -6.51
CA PHE A 454 -0.51 -6.91 -5.72
C PHE A 454 0.72 -7.07 -6.63
N GLY A 455 1.87 -6.53 -6.24
CA GLY A 455 3.10 -6.70 -7.02
C GLY A 455 3.63 -8.14 -6.90
N VAL A 456 4.32 -8.41 -5.80
CA VAL A 456 4.88 -9.73 -5.47
C VAL A 456 4.21 -10.26 -4.20
N HIS A 457 3.44 -11.34 -4.29
CA HIS A 457 2.74 -11.98 -3.17
C HIS A 457 3.25 -13.40 -2.93
N LEU A 458 3.95 -13.60 -1.81
CA LEU A 458 4.64 -14.84 -1.47
C LEU A 458 4.14 -15.42 -0.16
N ILE A 459 4.04 -16.75 -0.12
CA ILE A 459 3.62 -17.51 1.07
C ILE A 459 4.60 -18.67 1.31
N GLY A 460 5.19 -18.74 2.51
CA GLY A 460 6.06 -19.84 2.93
C GLY A 460 7.49 -19.81 2.39
N ALA A 461 7.94 -18.68 1.84
CA ALA A 461 9.28 -18.54 1.26
C ALA A 461 10.37 -18.50 2.33
N THR A 462 11.05 -19.64 2.53
CA THR A 462 12.21 -19.75 3.45
C THR A 462 13.53 -19.28 2.84
N THR A 463 13.60 -19.23 1.50
CA THR A 463 14.71 -18.64 0.75
C THR A 463 14.12 -17.65 -0.25
N LEU A 464 14.27 -16.35 0.00
CA LEU A 464 13.75 -15.29 -0.86
C LEU A 464 14.87 -14.36 -1.34
N ASP A 465 14.99 -14.21 -2.66
CA ASP A 465 15.93 -13.34 -3.34
C ASP A 465 15.16 -12.38 -4.28
N LEU A 466 15.14 -11.08 -3.96
CA LEU A 466 14.47 -10.05 -4.74
C LEU A 466 15.52 -9.02 -5.16
N GLN A 467 15.76 -8.83 -6.47
CA GLN A 467 16.79 -7.90 -6.96
C GLN A 467 16.34 -7.12 -8.20
N ARG A 468 16.76 -5.87 -8.33
CA ARG A 468 16.49 -4.96 -9.46
C ARG A 468 15.00 -4.97 -9.81
N LEU A 469 14.17 -4.96 -8.76
CA LEU A 469 12.71 -5.06 -8.82
C LEU A 469 12.13 -3.65 -8.68
N THR A 470 11.40 -3.20 -9.69
CA THR A 470 10.63 -1.94 -9.63
C THR A 470 9.14 -2.26 -9.50
N VAL A 471 8.46 -1.68 -8.52
CA VAL A 471 7.01 -1.81 -8.33
C VAL A 471 6.38 -0.44 -8.14
N ARG A 472 5.38 -0.10 -8.98
CA ARG A 472 4.74 1.22 -9.00
C ARG A 472 3.22 1.16 -9.03
N ASP A 473 2.60 2.17 -8.42
CA ASP A 473 1.15 2.43 -8.48
C ASP A 473 0.31 1.19 -8.11
N SER A 474 0.77 0.42 -7.12
CA SER A 474 0.08 -0.80 -6.69
C SER A 474 -1.13 -0.46 -5.81
N SER A 475 -2.31 -0.98 -6.17
CA SER A 475 -3.55 -0.64 -5.47
C SER A 475 -3.68 -1.27 -4.07
N HIS A 476 -2.92 -2.34 -3.78
CA HIS A 476 -2.87 -3.00 -2.47
C HIS A 476 -1.44 -3.08 -1.88
N TYR A 477 -0.65 -4.09 -2.25
CA TYR A 477 0.68 -4.33 -1.68
C TYR A 477 1.71 -4.47 -2.82
N ALA A 478 2.76 -3.65 -2.83
CA ALA A 478 3.85 -3.84 -3.79
C ALA A 478 4.64 -5.14 -3.49
N ILE A 479 4.94 -5.39 -2.22
CA ILE A 479 5.47 -6.67 -1.73
C ILE A 479 4.60 -7.16 -0.56
N CYS A 480 4.06 -8.36 -0.68
CA CYS A 480 3.21 -9.04 0.30
C CYS A 480 3.86 -10.38 0.69
N LEU A 481 4.33 -10.50 1.93
CA LEU A 481 4.98 -11.69 2.45
C LEU A 481 4.17 -12.30 3.60
N GLN A 482 4.03 -13.63 3.60
CA GLN A 482 3.40 -14.38 4.69
C GLN A 482 4.26 -15.62 5.00
N ASP A 483 4.54 -15.86 6.28
CA ASP A 483 5.33 -17.02 6.75
C ASP A 483 6.72 -17.14 6.06
N ALA A 484 7.37 -16.00 5.81
CA ALA A 484 8.58 -15.91 4.98
C ALA A 484 9.80 -15.34 5.70
N VAL A 485 11.00 -15.64 5.20
CA VAL A 485 12.28 -15.07 5.63
C VAL A 485 12.86 -14.23 4.49
N TRP A 486 13.09 -12.94 4.74
CA TRP A 486 13.57 -12.00 3.73
C TRP A 486 14.64 -11.06 4.27
N ASN A 487 15.70 -10.88 3.48
CA ASN A 487 16.66 -9.80 3.67
C ASN A 487 16.66 -8.93 2.42
N TRP A 488 16.66 -7.61 2.60
CA TRP A 488 16.78 -6.61 1.55
C TRP A 488 17.97 -5.72 1.88
N GLU A 489 19.02 -5.78 1.07
CA GLU A 489 20.19 -4.93 1.14
C GLU A 489 20.15 -3.83 0.07
N ALA A 490 20.86 -2.72 0.29
CA ALA A 490 21.01 -1.64 -0.69
C ALA A 490 21.40 -2.11 -2.11
N ALA A 491 22.23 -3.16 -2.18
CA ALA A 491 22.72 -3.74 -3.42
C ALA A 491 21.62 -4.41 -4.27
N ASP A 492 20.49 -4.77 -3.65
CA ASP A 492 19.35 -5.38 -4.33
C ASP A 492 18.61 -4.40 -5.24
N ALA A 493 18.82 -3.09 -5.10
CA ALA A 493 18.27 -2.07 -6.00
C ALA A 493 16.75 -2.20 -6.28
N ILE A 494 15.97 -2.49 -5.24
CA ILE A 494 14.51 -2.53 -5.28
C ILE A 494 13.97 -1.09 -5.18
N VAL A 495 12.96 -0.77 -5.98
CA VAL A 495 12.33 0.56 -6.07
C VAL A 495 10.82 0.43 -5.91
N LEU A 496 10.26 1.02 -4.86
CA LEU A 496 8.82 1.02 -4.56
C LEU A 496 8.32 2.47 -4.55
N THR A 497 7.47 2.86 -5.51
CA THR A 497 6.91 4.24 -5.61
C THR A 497 5.40 4.26 -5.84
N ASP A 498 4.71 5.29 -5.33
CA ASP A 498 3.26 5.48 -5.48
C ASP A 498 2.38 4.29 -5.03
N ASN A 499 2.87 3.38 -4.18
CA ASN A 499 2.15 2.16 -3.83
C ASN A 499 1.24 2.35 -2.61
N TRP A 500 0.03 1.78 -2.61
CA TRP A 500 -0.86 1.86 -1.42
C TRP A 500 -0.23 1.22 -0.18
N THR A 501 0.58 0.18 -0.34
CA THR A 501 1.52 -0.21 0.70
C THR A 501 2.79 -0.77 0.08
N GLY A 502 3.95 -0.28 0.53
CA GLY A 502 5.26 -0.69 0.01
C GLY A 502 5.58 -2.13 0.35
N VAL A 503 5.72 -2.43 1.65
CA VAL A 503 5.93 -3.80 2.12
C VAL A 503 4.90 -4.15 3.19
N TYR A 504 4.20 -5.28 2.99
CA TYR A 504 3.43 -5.96 4.01
C TYR A 504 4.08 -7.31 4.35
N ALA A 505 4.39 -7.53 5.62
CA ALA A 505 5.06 -8.73 6.10
C ALA A 505 4.31 -9.32 7.31
N LYS A 506 3.68 -10.48 7.13
CA LYS A 506 2.93 -11.19 8.16
C LYS A 506 3.65 -12.44 8.63
N ASP A 507 3.91 -12.53 9.93
CA ASP A 507 4.57 -13.66 10.59
C ASP A 507 5.96 -13.99 9.98
N CYS A 508 6.57 -12.98 9.35
CA CYS A 508 7.85 -13.06 8.64
C CYS A 508 9.05 -12.70 9.52
N GLN A 509 10.23 -13.13 9.11
CA GLN A 509 11.50 -12.53 9.56
C GLN A 509 12.01 -11.61 8.45
N VAL A 510 11.93 -10.29 8.65
CA VAL A 510 12.33 -9.30 7.65
C VAL A 510 13.48 -8.44 8.15
N THR A 511 14.58 -8.40 7.40
CA THR A 511 15.65 -7.42 7.58
C THR A 511 15.73 -6.53 6.34
N ILE A 512 15.66 -5.21 6.52
CA ILE A 512 15.96 -4.24 5.47
C ILE A 512 17.15 -3.41 5.94
N ASP A 513 18.24 -3.38 5.18
CA ASP A 513 19.40 -2.54 5.43
C ASP A 513 19.78 -1.75 4.17
N GLY A 514 19.30 -0.51 4.11
CA GLY A 514 19.46 0.36 2.94
C GLY A 514 20.86 0.94 2.74
N GLY A 515 21.82 0.62 3.61
CA GLY A 515 23.19 1.15 3.53
C GLY A 515 23.23 2.68 3.50
N ALA A 516 24.26 3.27 2.87
CA ALA A 516 24.28 4.70 2.54
C ALA A 516 24.23 4.84 1.02
N PRO A 517 23.29 5.63 0.43
CA PRO A 517 22.50 6.70 1.05
C PRO A 517 21.13 6.28 1.64
N GLY A 518 20.82 4.98 1.73
CA GLY A 518 19.55 4.47 2.25
C GLY A 518 18.59 3.99 1.17
N VAL A 519 17.59 3.20 1.58
CA VAL A 519 16.49 2.72 0.73
C VAL A 519 15.31 3.67 0.87
N THR A 520 14.72 4.09 -0.25
CA THR A 520 13.48 4.90 -0.24
C THR A 520 12.27 4.03 -0.59
N VAL A 521 11.22 4.11 0.23
CA VAL A 521 9.90 3.52 -0.02
C VAL A 521 8.88 4.65 -0.09
N ASP A 522 8.35 4.88 -1.27
CA ASP A 522 7.46 5.99 -1.55
C ASP A 522 6.00 5.51 -1.69
N GLY A 523 5.12 6.14 -0.91
CA GLY A 523 3.75 5.70 -0.68
C GLY A 523 2.70 6.47 -1.48
N ALA A 524 1.57 5.83 -1.75
CA ALA A 524 0.42 6.51 -2.35
C ALA A 524 -0.19 7.52 -1.37
N VAL A 525 -0.24 8.78 -1.79
CA VAL A 525 -0.76 9.91 -1.01
C VAL A 525 -2.15 9.64 -0.45
N GLY A 526 -2.30 9.81 0.87
CA GLY A 526 -3.58 9.98 1.54
C GLY A 526 -4.08 8.80 2.39
N THR A 527 -3.80 7.53 2.03
CA THR A 527 -4.27 6.36 2.84
C THR A 527 -3.27 5.21 2.98
N GLY A 528 -2.13 5.24 2.28
CA GLY A 528 -1.20 4.10 2.21
C GLY A 528 -0.27 3.91 3.41
N ARG A 529 0.49 2.80 3.44
CA ARG A 529 1.49 2.48 4.48
C ARG A 529 2.86 2.23 3.85
N GLY A 530 3.94 2.84 4.33
CA GLY A 530 5.27 2.58 3.78
C GLY A 530 5.73 1.15 4.02
N LEU A 531 6.10 0.87 5.27
CA LEU A 531 6.45 -0.47 5.75
C LEU A 531 5.48 -0.93 6.83
N TYR A 532 4.94 -2.15 6.68
CA TYR A 532 4.00 -2.75 7.63
C TYR A 532 4.40 -4.18 7.98
N SER A 533 4.83 -4.40 9.24
CA SER A 533 5.00 -5.74 9.81
C SER A 533 3.89 -6.10 10.78
N ILE A 534 3.36 -7.32 10.69
CA ILE A 534 2.45 -7.90 11.69
C ILE A 534 2.95 -9.28 12.14
N GLY A 535 3.03 -9.51 13.46
CA GLY A 535 3.69 -10.70 14.02
C GLY A 535 5.18 -10.77 13.62
N GLY A 536 5.75 -11.96 13.61
CA GLY A 536 7.12 -12.19 13.12
C GLY A 536 8.19 -11.35 13.85
N SER A 537 9.27 -10.97 13.15
CA SER A 537 10.30 -10.03 13.62
C SER A 537 10.75 -9.12 12.48
N ALA A 538 10.95 -7.82 12.74
CA ALA A 538 11.32 -6.84 11.72
C ALA A 538 12.52 -5.98 12.13
N VAL A 539 13.50 -5.84 11.25
CA VAL A 539 14.67 -4.98 11.42
C VAL A 539 14.75 -4.05 10.23
N TRP A 540 14.72 -2.74 10.47
CA TRP A 540 14.81 -1.69 9.46
C TRP A 540 16.01 -0.81 9.79
N ARG A 541 16.98 -0.73 8.86
CA ARG A 541 18.15 0.13 8.94
C ARG A 541 18.31 0.97 7.68
N ASN A 542 18.62 2.25 7.86
CA ASN A 542 18.84 3.19 6.75
C ASN A 542 17.66 3.18 5.73
N VAL A 543 16.43 3.20 6.23
CA VAL A 543 15.22 3.24 5.41
C VAL A 543 14.54 4.60 5.53
N HIS A 544 14.18 5.17 4.38
CA HIS A 544 13.48 6.43 4.24
C HIS A 544 12.10 6.16 3.65
N VAL A 545 11.04 6.64 4.30
CA VAL A 545 9.66 6.52 3.80
C VAL A 545 9.10 7.89 3.46
N THR A 546 8.46 8.04 2.30
CA THR A 546 7.86 9.30 1.85
C THR A 546 6.36 9.15 1.59
N ASP A 547 5.63 10.27 1.76
CA ASP A 547 4.29 10.55 1.22
C ASP A 547 3.16 9.52 1.49
N SER A 548 3.34 8.71 2.54
CA SER A 548 2.38 7.71 3.00
C SER A 548 1.38 8.25 4.06
N SER A 549 0.35 7.48 4.42
CA SER A 549 -0.46 7.79 5.60
C SER A 549 0.25 7.42 6.90
N VAL A 550 0.84 6.22 6.94
CA VAL A 550 1.69 5.75 8.04
C VAL A 550 3.04 5.30 7.48
N GLY A 551 4.12 5.93 7.94
CA GLY A 551 5.47 5.64 7.44
C GLY A 551 5.91 4.21 7.78
N PHE A 552 6.08 3.95 9.07
CA PHE A 552 6.41 2.63 9.62
C PHE A 552 5.28 2.16 10.55
N LEU A 553 4.77 0.95 10.30
CA LEU A 553 3.77 0.28 11.13
C LEU A 553 4.30 -1.07 11.62
N SER A 554 4.33 -1.25 12.94
CA SER A 554 4.60 -2.54 13.58
C SER A 554 3.42 -2.96 14.44
N GLU A 555 2.90 -4.16 14.22
CA GLU A 555 1.73 -4.71 14.91
C GLU A 555 2.05 -6.11 15.48
N HIS A 556 2.06 -6.29 16.80
CA HIS A 556 2.44 -7.56 17.47
C HIS A 556 3.84 -8.12 17.10
N THR A 557 4.72 -7.33 16.49
CA THR A 557 6.05 -7.79 16.01
C THR A 557 7.02 -8.08 17.15
N ARG A 558 7.61 -9.28 17.15
CA ARG A 558 8.52 -9.78 18.18
C ARG A 558 9.94 -9.24 17.98
N GLY A 559 10.16 -8.01 18.46
CA GLY A 559 11.45 -7.31 18.40
C GLY A 559 11.62 -6.49 17.13
N ALA A 560 10.86 -5.40 17.01
CA ALA A 560 11.07 -4.41 15.96
C ALA A 560 12.30 -3.53 16.26
N LEU A 561 13.22 -3.39 15.31
CA LEU A 561 14.37 -2.48 15.40
C LEU A 561 14.32 -1.46 14.27
N LEU A 562 14.35 -0.16 14.61
CA LEU A 562 14.61 0.94 13.69
C LEU A 562 15.95 1.59 14.05
N ASP A 563 16.89 1.61 13.11
CA ASP A 563 18.15 2.36 13.23
C ASP A 563 18.38 3.22 11.98
N GLN A 564 18.75 4.49 12.15
CA GLN A 564 19.04 5.42 11.04
C GLN A 564 17.91 5.57 10.01
N CYS A 565 16.65 5.38 10.42
CA CYS A 565 15.49 5.45 9.54
C CYS A 565 14.84 6.85 9.56
N SER A 566 14.11 7.21 8.50
CA SER A 566 13.31 8.44 8.50
C SER A 566 11.97 8.29 7.79
N ALA A 567 11.02 9.16 8.14
CA ALA A 567 9.74 9.28 7.47
C ALA A 567 9.42 10.77 7.19
N THR A 568 8.98 11.07 5.97
CA THR A 568 8.70 12.44 5.51
C THR A 568 7.30 12.53 4.91
N GLY A 569 6.59 13.64 5.16
CA GLY A 569 5.29 13.91 4.53
C GLY A 569 4.13 13.02 4.98
N CYS A 570 4.28 12.27 6.08
CA CYS A 570 3.26 11.28 6.47
C CYS A 570 1.96 11.94 6.95
N THR A 571 0.85 11.64 6.27
CA THR A 571 -0.44 12.33 6.50
C THR A 571 -1.09 12.03 7.84
N THR A 572 -0.66 10.96 8.53
CA THR A 572 -1.11 10.66 9.90
C THR A 572 0.03 10.46 10.89
N GLN A 573 0.97 9.55 10.63
CA GLN A 573 1.97 9.10 11.64
C GLN A 573 3.27 8.66 10.95
N ALA A 574 4.42 9.17 11.38
CA ALA A 574 5.71 8.73 10.84
C ALA A 574 6.06 7.31 11.33
N LEU A 575 5.86 7.04 12.64
CA LEU A 575 5.97 5.70 13.24
C LEU A 575 4.75 5.38 14.11
N LYS A 576 4.18 4.18 13.90
CA LYS A 576 3.11 3.60 14.71
C LYS A 576 3.50 2.21 15.21
N VAL A 577 3.40 1.98 16.52
CA VAL A 577 3.63 0.66 17.14
C VAL A 577 2.37 0.22 17.89
N ILE A 578 1.87 -0.97 17.59
CA ILE A 578 0.70 -1.61 18.19
C ILE A 578 1.14 -2.97 18.73
N ARG A 579 0.76 -3.34 19.95
CA ARG A 579 1.12 -4.63 20.55
C ARG A 579 -0.03 -5.21 21.37
N ASP A 580 -0.07 -6.53 21.44
CA ASP A 580 -0.85 -7.28 22.43
C ASP A 580 0.12 -7.59 23.57
N PRO A 581 0.00 -6.94 24.73
CA PRO A 581 0.90 -7.14 25.84
C PRO A 581 0.63 -8.45 26.61
N SER A 582 -0.28 -9.31 26.14
CA SER A 582 -0.44 -10.68 26.62
C SER A 582 0.51 -11.70 25.96
N ASP A 583 1.21 -11.34 24.86
CA ASP A 583 2.26 -12.19 24.27
C ASP A 583 3.66 -11.84 24.82
N PRO A 584 4.24 -12.65 25.73
CA PRO A 584 5.54 -12.39 26.33
C PRO A 584 6.72 -12.57 25.36
N ALA A 585 6.50 -13.09 24.15
CA ALA A 585 7.55 -13.18 23.13
C ALA A 585 7.78 -11.85 22.39
N VAL A 586 6.94 -10.82 22.63
CA VAL A 586 7.01 -9.53 21.94
C VAL A 586 8.05 -8.60 22.59
N VAL A 587 9.28 -8.64 22.10
CA VAL A 587 10.40 -7.79 22.57
C VAL A 587 10.15 -6.31 22.26
N ALA A 588 10.68 -5.44 23.14
CA ALA A 588 10.77 -3.98 23.01
C ALA A 588 11.05 -3.51 21.57
N ALA A 589 10.25 -2.56 21.07
CA ALA A 589 10.61 -1.82 19.87
C ALA A 589 11.79 -0.91 20.23
N THR A 590 12.89 -1.01 19.48
CA THR A 590 14.09 -0.20 19.69
C THR A 590 14.19 0.81 18.56
N VAL A 591 14.24 2.09 18.90
CA VAL A 591 14.32 3.19 17.93
C VAL A 591 15.61 3.98 18.20
N THR A 592 16.38 4.16 17.13
CA THR A 592 17.74 4.69 17.18
C THR A 592 17.95 5.59 15.97
N ASN A 593 18.41 6.83 16.15
CA ASN A 593 18.68 7.75 15.03
C ASN A 593 17.49 7.91 14.06
N PHE A 594 16.27 8.09 14.58
CA PHE A 594 15.07 8.24 13.77
C PHE A 594 14.75 9.72 13.48
N ALA A 595 14.35 10.04 12.25
CA ALA A 595 13.91 11.37 11.86
C ALA A 595 12.47 11.35 11.29
N ALA A 596 11.58 12.18 11.82
CA ALA A 596 10.29 12.48 11.21
C ALA A 596 10.29 13.94 10.73
N THR A 597 9.86 14.19 9.49
CA THR A 597 9.81 15.54 8.91
C THR A 597 8.48 15.79 8.20
N ASP A 598 7.83 16.93 8.45
CA ASP A 598 6.55 17.30 7.84
C ASP A 598 5.44 16.22 7.96
N CYS A 599 5.48 15.47 9.05
CA CYS A 599 4.50 14.43 9.38
C CYS A 599 3.45 14.98 10.35
N ALA A 600 2.18 14.61 10.17
CA ALA A 600 1.09 15.09 11.03
C ALA A 600 1.29 14.71 12.52
N ASN A 601 1.90 13.55 12.78
CA ASN A 601 2.47 13.20 14.07
C ASN A 601 3.80 12.45 13.82
N GLY A 602 4.82 12.68 14.66
CA GLY A 602 6.12 12.04 14.53
C GLY A 602 6.06 10.56 14.94
N VAL A 603 5.91 10.31 16.24
CA VAL A 603 5.77 8.96 16.81
C VAL A 603 4.48 8.88 17.60
N ILE A 604 3.63 7.91 17.30
CA ILE A 604 2.46 7.61 18.13
C ILE A 604 2.63 6.27 18.83
N TYR A 605 2.59 6.34 20.16
CA TYR A 605 2.47 5.20 21.05
C TYR A 605 1.05 5.15 21.60
N ASN A 606 0.24 4.23 21.09
CA ASN A 606 -1.16 4.13 21.48
C ASN A 606 -1.40 2.88 22.34
N ARG A 607 -1.87 3.07 23.58
CA ARG A 607 -2.69 2.04 24.22
C ARG A 607 -3.89 1.77 23.31
N GLY A 608 -4.19 0.50 23.05
CA GLY A 608 -5.41 0.14 22.33
C GLY A 608 -6.65 0.65 23.07
N ALA A 609 -7.26 1.74 22.58
CA ALA A 609 -8.61 2.11 22.96
C ALA A 609 -9.55 1.01 22.46
N GLY A 610 -10.36 0.46 23.35
CA GLY A 610 -11.04 -0.81 23.12
C GLY A 610 -11.89 -0.84 21.85
N THR A 611 -11.69 -1.88 21.05
CA THR A 611 -12.81 -2.55 20.39
C THR A 611 -13.78 -3.07 21.47
N ALA A 612 -15.04 -3.31 21.10
CA ALA A 612 -16.17 -3.43 22.03
C ALA A 612 -16.16 -4.64 22.99
N ASP A 613 -15.11 -5.46 23.01
CA ASP A 613 -15.02 -6.71 23.77
C ASP A 613 -13.98 -6.61 24.89
N GLY A 614 -14.45 -6.35 26.10
CA GLY A 614 -13.59 -6.00 27.24
C GLY A 614 -12.78 -7.17 27.81
N VAL A 615 -11.45 -7.07 27.75
CA VAL A 615 -10.51 -7.80 28.60
C VAL A 615 -9.40 -6.86 29.09
N GLY A 616 -9.19 -6.83 30.40
CA GLY A 616 -7.91 -6.55 31.06
C GLY A 616 -7.19 -5.22 30.78
N GLN A 617 -7.04 -4.38 31.82
CA GLN A 617 -5.93 -3.42 31.86
C GLN A 617 -4.62 -4.17 31.68
N ILE A 618 -3.78 -3.75 30.73
CA ILE A 618 -2.39 -4.19 30.67
C ILE A 618 -1.48 -2.97 30.52
N GLU A 619 -0.48 -2.94 31.39
CA GLU A 619 0.55 -1.92 31.51
C GLU A 619 1.58 -2.10 30.39
N LEU A 620 1.81 -1.07 29.57
CA LEU A 620 2.78 -1.14 28.48
C LEU A 620 4.15 -0.66 28.97
N ARG A 621 5.20 -1.44 28.65
CA ARG A 621 6.60 -1.09 28.90
C ARG A 621 7.40 -1.16 27.60
N ASP A 622 8.58 -0.55 27.60
CA ASP A 622 9.66 -0.80 26.65
C ASP A 622 9.36 -0.47 25.16
N LEU A 623 9.12 0.81 24.85
CA LEU A 623 9.74 1.43 23.66
C LEU A 623 11.06 2.03 24.15
N SER A 624 12.17 1.76 23.46
CA SER A 624 13.50 2.21 23.86
C SER A 624 14.06 3.19 22.84
N ILE A 625 14.24 4.45 23.25
CA ILE A 625 14.97 5.47 22.48
C ILE A 625 16.41 5.49 23.02
N THR A 626 17.34 4.98 22.22
CA THR A 626 18.74 4.76 22.68
C THR A 626 19.75 5.79 22.15
N ARG A 627 19.33 6.60 21.17
CA ARG A 627 20.09 7.69 20.56
C ARG A 627 19.13 8.81 20.13
N SER A 628 19.67 9.89 19.57
CA SER A 628 18.91 11.03 19.07
C SER A 628 17.74 10.63 18.18
N VAL A 629 16.58 11.23 18.44
CA VAL A 629 15.38 11.16 17.58
C VAL A 629 14.93 12.58 17.33
N THR A 630 14.71 12.95 16.08
CA THR A 630 14.31 14.30 15.67
C THR A 630 12.93 14.27 15.03
N LEU A 631 11.97 15.02 15.56
CA LEU A 631 10.58 15.08 15.09
C LEU A 631 10.24 16.54 14.75
N ASP A 632 10.26 16.89 13.47
CA ASP A 632 10.04 18.25 12.99
C ASP A 632 8.83 18.33 12.04
N GLY A 633 8.02 19.38 12.11
CA GLY A 633 6.97 19.61 11.09
C GLY A 633 5.94 20.67 11.45
N ASN A 634 5.40 21.36 10.44
CA ASN A 634 4.45 22.47 10.62
C ASN A 634 2.98 21.99 10.65
N GLY A 635 2.54 21.43 11.77
CA GLY A 635 1.18 20.88 11.93
C GLY A 635 0.12 21.92 12.31
N TYR A 636 -0.74 22.32 11.36
CA TYR A 636 -2.07 22.90 11.65
C TYR A 636 -3.16 21.91 11.21
N ALA A 637 -3.35 20.85 12.00
CA ALA A 637 -4.38 19.84 11.76
C ALA A 637 -5.59 20.07 12.68
N VAL A 638 -6.81 20.02 12.13
CA VAL A 638 -8.06 20.30 12.89
C VAL A 638 -8.53 19.06 13.70
N GLY A 639 -7.60 18.43 14.44
CA GLY A 639 -7.80 17.17 15.16
C GLY A 639 -6.90 17.08 16.41
N PRO A 640 -7.25 16.23 17.39
CA PRO A 640 -7.11 16.57 18.82
C PRO A 640 -5.71 16.59 19.46
N THR A 641 -4.59 16.52 18.73
CA THR A 641 -3.24 16.56 19.36
C THR A 641 -2.15 17.28 18.56
N GLY A 642 -2.12 17.15 17.22
CA GLY A 642 -1.12 17.82 16.36
C GLY A 642 0.34 17.61 16.79
N ALA A 643 0.67 16.44 17.34
CA ALA A 643 1.78 16.29 18.28
C ALA A 643 3.02 15.58 17.71
N GLY A 644 4.21 16.01 18.14
CA GLY A 644 5.47 15.33 17.80
C GLY A 644 5.52 13.91 18.36
N LEU A 645 5.38 13.77 19.69
CA LEU A 645 5.23 12.50 20.38
C LEU A 645 3.93 12.46 21.20
N THR A 646 3.16 11.36 21.08
CA THR A 646 1.94 11.11 21.86
C THR A 646 2.07 9.84 22.70
N LEU A 647 1.80 9.94 24.00
CA LEU A 647 1.73 8.84 24.97
C LEU A 647 0.33 8.77 25.60
N ASN A 648 -0.47 7.78 25.20
CA ASN A 648 -1.80 7.55 25.77
C ASN A 648 -1.76 6.44 26.83
N ASP A 649 -2.21 6.77 28.05
CA ASP A 649 -2.20 5.94 29.26
C ASP A 649 -0.84 5.27 29.57
N CYS A 650 0.25 5.94 29.22
CA CYS A 650 1.62 5.47 29.39
C CYS A 650 2.47 6.56 30.06
N PRO A 651 3.15 6.28 31.19
CA PRO A 651 3.98 7.26 31.87
C PRO A 651 5.24 7.58 31.06
N LEU A 652 5.69 8.82 31.12
CA LEU A 652 6.96 9.22 30.51
C LEU A 652 8.13 8.68 31.35
N VAL A 653 8.83 7.66 30.86
CA VAL A 653 10.05 7.11 31.48
C VAL A 653 11.31 7.61 30.77
N GLU A 654 12.43 7.73 31.47
CA GLU A 654 13.71 8.28 30.99
C GLU A 654 14.13 7.71 29.61
N ALA A 655 14.05 6.39 29.44
CA ALA A 655 14.37 5.70 28.19
C ALA A 655 13.46 6.03 26.97
N LEU A 656 12.34 6.74 27.17
CA LEU A 656 11.46 7.22 26.09
C LEU A 656 11.83 8.61 25.55
N HIS A 657 12.68 9.38 26.24
CA HIS A 657 12.90 10.79 25.90
C HIS A 657 14.35 11.29 26.04
N THR A 658 15.28 10.44 26.45
CA THR A 658 16.72 10.73 26.36
C THR A 658 17.14 10.94 24.90
N GLY A 659 17.51 12.18 24.55
CA GLY A 659 17.96 12.56 23.21
C GLY A 659 16.84 12.88 22.23
N LEU A 660 15.59 12.99 22.70
CA LEU A 660 14.46 13.38 21.88
C LEU A 660 14.49 14.88 21.59
N THR A 661 14.43 15.24 20.31
CA THR A 661 14.31 16.62 19.81
C THR A 661 12.99 16.75 19.05
N VAL A 662 12.18 17.75 19.37
CA VAL A 662 10.88 17.99 18.73
C VAL A 662 10.73 19.47 18.35
N SER A 663 10.30 19.77 17.12
CA SER A 663 10.03 21.16 16.72
C SER A 663 8.89 21.39 15.73
N GLY A 664 8.27 22.58 15.79
CA GLY A 664 7.25 23.06 14.85
C GLY A 664 5.81 22.55 15.08
N HIS A 665 5.62 21.58 15.97
CA HIS A 665 4.33 20.92 16.22
C HIS A 665 3.36 21.78 17.07
N GLU A 666 2.05 21.51 16.99
CA GLU A 666 1.07 22.15 17.87
C GLU A 666 1.37 21.79 19.34
N THR A 667 1.72 20.52 19.59
CA THR A 667 2.23 20.04 20.87
C THR A 667 3.54 19.28 20.65
N GLY A 668 4.59 19.57 21.40
CA GLY A 668 5.85 18.81 21.32
C GLY A 668 5.66 17.38 21.83
N LEU A 669 5.33 17.26 23.11
CA LEU A 669 5.01 15.99 23.77
C LEU A 669 3.65 16.07 24.47
N TYR A 670 2.73 15.17 24.10
CA TYR A 670 1.42 15.00 24.71
C TYR A 670 1.36 13.71 25.54
N VAL A 671 0.99 13.81 26.82
CA VAL A 671 0.79 12.68 27.73
C VAL A 671 -0.63 12.70 28.30
N ALA A 672 -1.41 11.66 28.03
CA ALA A 672 -2.77 11.52 28.52
C ALA A 672 -2.92 10.30 29.44
N GLY A 673 -3.71 10.40 30.51
CA GLY A 673 -4.10 9.29 31.39
C GLY A 673 -2.98 8.70 32.25
N ALA A 674 -1.79 9.31 32.28
CA ALA A 674 -0.62 8.81 32.99
C ALA A 674 0.24 9.95 33.56
N ASP A 675 1.14 9.62 34.47
CA ASP A 675 2.00 10.61 35.15
C ASP A 675 3.15 11.07 34.25
N LEU A 676 3.42 12.38 34.29
CA LEU A 676 4.47 13.05 33.52
C LEU A 676 5.66 13.37 34.44
N ALA A 677 6.85 12.87 34.09
CA ALA A 677 8.10 13.12 34.83
C ALA A 677 9.22 13.56 33.88
N VAL A 678 9.85 14.71 34.12
CA VAL A 678 10.97 15.28 33.32
C VAL A 678 12.12 15.73 34.25
N GLY A 679 13.37 15.52 33.82
CA GLY A 679 14.56 15.59 34.71
C GLY A 679 15.87 16.07 34.05
N ALA A 680 16.89 16.41 34.84
CA ALA A 680 18.21 16.86 34.34
C ALA A 680 18.90 15.86 33.39
N ALA A 681 18.68 14.55 33.61
CA ALA A 681 19.24 13.48 32.78
C ALA A 681 18.54 13.37 31.40
N THR A 682 17.41 14.06 31.24
CA THR A 682 16.53 13.94 30.09
C THR A 682 16.94 15.00 29.06
N ALA A 683 17.66 14.58 28.02
CA ALA A 683 18.03 15.44 26.90
C ALA A 683 16.83 15.66 25.96
N LEU A 684 15.72 16.15 26.52
CA LEU A 684 14.46 16.45 25.86
C LEU A 684 14.45 17.91 25.41
N ASN A 685 14.72 18.12 24.12
CA ASN A 685 14.77 19.45 23.50
C ASN A 685 13.46 19.68 22.74
N VAL A 686 12.63 20.62 23.20
CA VAL A 686 11.38 20.99 22.52
C VAL A 686 11.37 22.48 22.24
N SER A 687 11.16 22.87 20.98
CA SER A 687 11.22 24.28 20.54
C SER A 687 10.29 24.55 19.36
N ALA A 688 9.91 25.81 19.12
CA ALA A 688 9.00 26.20 18.04
C ALA A 688 7.62 25.53 18.06
N CYS A 689 7.21 24.91 19.18
CA CYS A 689 5.90 24.28 19.33
C CYS A 689 4.86 25.24 19.95
N GLY A 690 3.57 24.92 19.78
CA GLY A 690 2.47 25.59 20.48
C GLY A 690 2.54 25.36 21.99
N SER A 691 2.47 24.10 22.44
CA SER A 691 2.86 23.70 23.80
C SER A 691 4.08 22.79 23.76
N ALA A 692 5.10 23.03 24.59
CA ALA A 692 6.27 22.17 24.62
C ALA A 692 5.93 20.81 25.28
N LEU A 693 5.32 20.87 26.47
CA LEU A 693 4.70 19.73 27.15
C LEU A 693 3.22 19.98 27.36
N MET A 694 2.39 18.96 27.09
CA MET A 694 0.99 18.94 27.48
C MET A 694 0.65 17.64 28.24
N CYS A 695 0.01 17.77 29.41
CA CYS A 695 -0.42 16.63 30.23
C CYS A 695 -1.94 16.68 30.51
N ALA A 696 -2.63 15.54 30.44
CA ALA A 696 -4.04 15.40 30.80
C ALA A 696 -4.30 14.19 31.70
N GLY A 697 -4.80 14.40 32.93
CA GLY A 697 -5.18 13.35 33.88
C GLY A 697 -4.05 12.73 34.72
N GLY A 698 -2.81 13.20 34.54
CA GLY A 698 -1.62 12.77 35.29
C GLY A 698 -1.24 13.69 36.45
N ALA A 699 -0.46 13.17 37.40
CA ALA A 699 0.41 14.02 38.22
C ALA A 699 1.60 14.49 37.36
N VAL A 700 2.13 15.69 37.65
CA VAL A 700 3.24 16.29 36.88
C VAL A 700 4.42 16.56 37.80
N THR A 701 5.61 16.09 37.42
CA THR A 701 6.87 16.36 38.12
C THR A 701 7.94 16.78 37.12
N ILE A 702 8.35 18.05 37.17
CA ILE A 702 9.43 18.60 36.35
C ILE A 702 10.56 19.01 37.27
N SER A 703 11.79 18.65 36.93
CA SER A 703 12.98 19.07 37.66
C SER A 703 14.14 19.31 36.72
N ASN A 704 14.91 20.40 36.89
CA ASN A 704 16.11 20.68 36.10
C ASN A 704 15.88 20.60 34.57
N TRP A 705 14.77 21.17 34.08
CA TRP A 705 14.42 21.16 32.66
C TRP A 705 14.38 22.58 32.10
N ASP A 706 15.29 22.85 31.17
CA ASP A 706 15.40 24.16 30.53
C ASP A 706 14.78 24.11 29.13
N VAL A 707 13.81 25.00 28.88
CA VAL A 707 13.02 25.01 27.64
C VAL A 707 12.82 26.44 27.12
N SER A 708 12.87 26.61 25.80
CA SER A 708 12.71 27.93 25.16
C SER A 708 12.13 27.84 23.76
N GLY A 709 11.60 28.95 23.26
CA GLY A 709 11.15 29.09 21.87
C GLY A 709 9.78 28.49 21.55
N ASN A 710 8.97 28.13 22.55
CA ASN A 710 7.61 27.61 22.39
C ASN A 710 6.57 28.69 22.74
N TRP A 711 5.30 28.53 22.35
CA TRP A 711 4.26 29.49 22.78
C TRP A 711 3.89 29.29 24.26
N THR A 712 3.72 28.04 24.67
CA THR A 712 3.57 27.62 26.07
C THR A 712 4.64 26.58 26.42
N ALA A 713 5.28 26.68 27.58
CA ALA A 713 6.27 25.68 28.00
C ALA A 713 5.59 24.44 28.66
N LEU A 714 4.77 24.64 29.70
CA LEU A 714 3.94 23.58 30.28
C LEU A 714 2.45 23.94 30.22
N TYR A 715 1.65 23.08 29.61
CA TYR A 715 0.18 23.06 29.77
C TYR A 715 -0.22 21.78 30.53
N ALA A 716 -0.72 21.91 31.76
CA ALA A 716 -1.21 20.75 32.52
C ALA A 716 -2.72 20.83 32.82
N LEU A 717 -3.40 19.71 32.60
CA LEU A 717 -4.77 19.43 33.03
C LEU A 717 -4.74 18.23 34.00
N PRO A 718 -4.19 18.40 35.23
CA PRO A 718 -3.92 17.28 36.14
C PRO A 718 -5.20 16.74 36.82
N ALA A 719 -6.36 17.37 36.61
CA ALA A 719 -7.65 16.99 37.20
C ALA A 719 -7.60 16.87 38.75
N GLY A 720 -6.89 17.79 39.40
CA GLY A 720 -6.72 17.82 40.85
C GLY A 720 -5.57 16.95 41.40
N ARG A 721 -4.78 16.30 40.53
CA ARG A 721 -3.53 15.62 40.92
C ARG A 721 -2.40 16.64 41.14
N PRO A 722 -1.39 16.32 41.96
CA PRO A 722 -0.34 17.29 42.30
C PRO A 722 0.57 17.62 41.13
N VAL A 723 1.08 18.85 41.13
CA VAL A 723 2.07 19.36 40.17
C VAL A 723 3.30 19.86 40.94
N THR A 724 4.48 19.46 40.51
CA THR A 724 5.76 19.91 41.07
C THR A 724 6.69 20.34 39.95
N VAL A 725 7.28 21.53 40.05
CA VAL A 725 8.24 22.08 39.07
C VAL A 725 9.42 22.67 39.83
N THR A 726 10.63 22.11 39.70
CA THR A 726 11.80 22.63 40.42
C THR A 726 13.03 22.85 39.54
N ASP A 727 13.92 23.76 39.95
CA ASP A 727 15.27 23.91 39.40
C ASP A 727 15.32 24.17 37.87
N SER A 728 14.26 24.74 37.28
CA SER A 728 14.01 24.74 35.82
C SER A 728 13.92 26.15 35.24
N ALA A 729 14.49 26.38 34.06
CA ALA A 729 14.36 27.62 33.30
C ALA A 729 13.31 27.49 32.17
N LEU A 730 12.14 28.11 32.35
CA LEU A 730 11.01 28.02 31.43
C LEU A 730 10.82 29.33 30.67
N SER A 731 11.21 29.34 29.38
CA SER A 731 10.95 30.48 28.49
C SER A 731 9.91 30.14 27.44
N ALA A 732 8.93 31.03 27.29
CA ALA A 732 7.81 30.86 26.38
C ALA A 732 7.40 32.20 25.75
N ARG A 733 6.53 32.17 24.75
CA ARG A 733 5.93 33.38 24.18
C ARG A 733 4.82 33.91 25.08
N ASP A 734 3.84 33.08 25.36
CA ASP A 734 2.60 33.44 26.02
C ASP A 734 2.67 33.04 27.50
N TYR A 735 2.65 31.73 27.81
CA TYR A 735 2.66 31.22 29.19
C TYR A 735 3.84 30.28 29.46
N ALA A 736 4.59 30.46 30.54
CA ALA A 736 5.60 29.45 30.90
C ALA A 736 4.95 28.24 31.58
N VAL A 737 3.99 28.47 32.47
CA VAL A 737 3.18 27.42 33.09
C VAL A 737 1.71 27.83 33.05
N TYR A 738 0.88 27.05 32.35
CA TYR A 738 -0.56 27.19 32.27
C TYR A 738 -1.27 25.96 32.85
N ILE A 739 -2.05 26.15 33.92
CA ILE A 739 -2.75 25.07 34.63
C ILE A 739 -4.14 25.54 35.06
N PRO A 740 -5.18 25.40 34.22
CA PRO A 740 -6.51 25.95 34.50
C PRO A 740 -7.38 25.10 35.47
N ASP A 741 -6.89 23.93 35.91
CA ASP A 741 -7.57 23.08 36.90
C ASP A 741 -6.57 22.28 37.76
N ALA A 742 -5.75 23.00 38.53
CA ALA A 742 -4.69 22.42 39.35
C ALA A 742 -5.20 21.62 40.57
N GLY A 743 -4.39 20.67 41.03
CA GLY A 743 -4.37 20.21 42.43
C GLY A 743 -3.35 21.02 43.23
N ASP A 744 -2.75 20.41 44.26
CA ASP A 744 -1.63 21.04 44.98
C ASP A 744 -0.45 21.31 44.04
N LEU A 745 0.09 22.53 44.08
CA LEU A 745 1.17 23.00 43.22
C LEU A 745 2.39 23.39 44.07
N THR A 746 3.56 22.86 43.73
CA THR A 746 4.84 23.29 44.31
C THR A 746 5.80 23.70 43.20
N VAL A 747 6.28 24.95 43.24
CA VAL A 747 7.30 25.46 42.34
C VAL A 747 8.49 25.98 43.14
N ALA A 748 9.71 25.57 42.80
CA ALA A 748 10.89 25.98 43.58
C ALA A 748 12.14 26.21 42.72
N ARG A 749 12.85 27.31 42.94
CA ARG A 749 14.13 27.64 42.26
C ARG A 749 14.00 27.67 40.73
N CYS A 750 12.89 28.21 40.23
CA CYS A 750 12.60 28.29 38.79
C CYS A 750 12.83 29.71 38.26
N ALA A 751 13.31 29.80 37.02
CA ALA A 751 13.45 31.05 36.28
C ALA A 751 12.47 31.06 35.09
N VAL A 752 11.66 32.11 34.97
CA VAL A 752 10.60 32.20 33.96
C VAL A 752 10.78 33.47 33.12
N VAL A 753 10.66 33.33 31.80
CA VAL A 753 10.67 34.46 30.86
C VAL A 753 9.57 34.29 29.81
N THR A 754 8.52 35.13 29.85
CA THR A 754 7.48 35.22 28.82
C THR A 754 7.51 36.57 28.10
N ARG A 755 6.90 36.66 26.91
CA ARG A 755 6.95 37.84 26.03
C ARG A 755 5.62 38.57 25.90
N ASP A 756 4.52 37.83 25.79
CA ASP A 756 3.17 38.36 25.51
C ASP A 756 2.18 38.09 26.67
N GLY A 757 2.34 36.98 27.42
CA GLY A 757 1.40 36.54 28.47
C GLY A 757 2.04 36.33 29.85
N ALA A 758 1.32 35.65 30.74
CA ALA A 758 1.70 35.53 32.15
C ALA A 758 2.82 34.50 32.40
N GLY A 759 3.66 34.75 33.40
CA GLY A 759 4.72 33.81 33.80
C GLY A 759 4.14 32.48 34.30
N PHE A 760 3.31 32.57 35.35
CA PHE A 760 2.48 31.47 35.84
C PHE A 760 1.01 31.88 35.76
N ASP A 761 0.19 31.12 35.04
CA ASP A 761 -1.27 31.24 35.04
C ASP A 761 -1.86 29.92 35.55
N VAL A 762 -2.31 29.93 36.80
CA VAL A 762 -2.72 28.74 37.54
C VAL A 762 -4.06 29.01 38.22
N ALA A 763 -5.09 28.29 37.78
CA ALA A 763 -6.43 28.36 38.31
C ALA A 763 -6.91 27.01 38.86
N THR A 764 -7.75 27.05 39.89
CA THR A 764 -8.55 25.90 40.32
C THR A 764 -9.81 26.37 41.04
N THR A 765 -10.85 25.52 41.01
CA THR A 765 -12.02 25.67 41.90
C THR A 765 -11.98 24.69 43.09
N ARG A 766 -10.87 23.96 43.24
CA ARG A 766 -10.67 22.96 44.29
C ARG A 766 -9.98 23.55 45.52
N THR A 767 -10.13 22.89 46.66
CA THR A 767 -9.24 23.09 47.80
C THR A 767 -7.84 22.59 47.43
N SER A 768 -6.88 23.50 47.28
CA SER A 768 -5.48 23.17 46.97
C SER A 768 -4.53 24.20 47.60
N ALA A 769 -3.28 23.80 47.79
CA ALA A 769 -2.20 24.66 48.25
C ALA A 769 -1.21 24.92 47.09
N TYR A 770 -0.97 26.20 46.79
CA TYR A 770 0.07 26.63 45.84
C TYR A 770 1.25 27.21 46.61
N ALA A 771 2.44 26.67 46.40
CA ALA A 771 3.68 27.10 47.05
C ALA A 771 4.75 27.43 46.01
N PHE A 772 5.26 28.66 46.04
CA PHE A 772 6.35 29.14 45.19
C PHE A 772 7.51 29.62 46.07
N VAL A 773 8.73 29.13 45.78
CA VAL A 773 9.91 29.41 46.60
C VAL A 773 11.11 29.73 45.69
N ASP A 774 11.83 30.82 45.94
CA ASP A 774 13.04 31.20 45.19
C ASP A 774 12.83 31.29 43.65
N CYS A 775 11.66 31.75 43.21
CA CYS A 775 11.30 31.82 41.79
C CYS A 775 11.50 33.23 41.21
N THR A 776 12.10 33.35 40.03
CA THR A 776 12.29 34.63 39.32
C THR A 776 11.48 34.65 38.02
N VAL A 777 10.74 35.73 37.77
CA VAL A 777 9.86 35.90 36.61
C VAL A 777 10.13 37.21 35.88
N ALA A 778 10.18 37.16 34.55
CA ALA A 778 9.97 38.32 33.70
C ALA A 778 8.85 38.00 32.69
N ALA A 779 7.81 38.84 32.59
CA ALA A 779 6.58 38.45 31.91
C ALA A 779 5.98 39.55 31.02
N GLY A 780 5.38 39.13 29.90
CA GLY A 780 4.66 40.02 28.99
C GLY A 780 3.26 40.44 29.47
N GLY A 781 2.68 39.67 30.39
CA GLY A 781 1.49 40.01 31.17
C GLY A 781 1.82 39.91 32.66
N ASP A 782 0.95 39.25 33.44
CA ASP A 782 1.17 39.04 34.87
C ASP A 782 2.46 38.26 35.17
N GLY A 783 3.19 38.61 36.23
CA GLY A 783 4.26 37.74 36.75
C GLY A 783 3.68 36.42 37.27
N PHE A 784 2.71 36.53 38.17
CA PHE A 784 1.97 35.41 38.75
C PHE A 784 0.47 35.71 38.75
N LEU A 785 -0.30 35.00 37.92
CA LEU A 785 -1.75 34.98 37.93
C LEU A 785 -2.21 33.69 38.63
N LEU A 786 -2.60 33.81 39.90
CA LEU A 786 -2.89 32.64 40.76
C LEU A 786 -4.30 32.73 41.35
N ASP A 787 -5.13 31.74 41.04
CA ASP A 787 -6.52 31.64 41.49
C ASP A 787 -6.82 30.25 42.09
N VAL A 788 -7.16 30.22 43.38
CA VAL A 788 -7.61 29.02 44.14
C VAL A 788 -9.12 29.11 44.46
N GLY A 789 -9.79 30.13 43.93
CA GLY A 789 -11.18 30.46 44.20
C GLY A 789 -11.46 30.80 45.67
N ALA A 790 -12.74 30.91 46.01
CA ALA A 790 -13.20 31.22 47.37
C ALA A 790 -13.35 29.96 48.27
N GLY A 791 -12.57 28.90 48.00
CA GLY A 791 -12.66 27.59 48.67
C GLY A 791 -11.99 27.56 50.05
N SER A 792 -11.20 26.50 50.32
CA SER A 792 -10.41 26.38 51.56
C SER A 792 -8.91 26.16 51.30
N GLY A 793 -8.39 26.70 50.19
CA GLY A 793 -7.00 26.61 49.79
C GLY A 793 -6.10 27.78 50.24
N SER A 794 -4.86 27.81 49.75
CA SER A 794 -3.88 28.84 50.10
C SER A 794 -2.82 29.07 49.01
N ILE A 795 -2.33 30.31 48.88
CA ILE A 795 -1.14 30.66 48.09
C ILE A 795 -0.01 31.09 49.04
N THR A 796 1.18 30.54 48.87
CA THR A 796 2.40 30.90 49.59
C THR A 796 3.50 31.26 48.58
N LEU A 797 4.06 32.46 48.71
CA LEU A 797 5.16 32.99 47.90
C LEU A 797 6.33 33.33 48.84
N GLU A 798 7.53 32.81 48.58
CA GLU A 798 8.71 33.00 49.42
C GLU A 798 9.93 33.33 48.55
N ARG A 799 10.55 34.50 48.75
CA ARG A 799 11.70 34.99 47.96
C ARG A 799 11.45 34.99 46.45
N CYS A 800 10.21 35.23 46.03
CA CYS A 800 9.86 35.35 44.61
C CYS A 800 10.16 36.75 44.07
N THR A 801 10.75 36.83 42.88
CA THR A 801 11.10 38.10 42.22
C THR A 801 10.38 38.21 40.87
N VAL A 802 9.75 39.35 40.60
CA VAL A 802 9.12 39.67 39.31
C VAL A 802 9.77 40.93 38.72
N THR A 803 10.06 40.93 37.43
CA THR A 803 10.65 42.09 36.73
C THR A 803 9.97 42.36 35.39
N ASN A 804 9.70 43.62 35.07
CA ASN A 804 9.15 44.06 33.79
C ASN A 804 7.82 43.39 33.39
N ALA A 805 6.94 43.11 34.37
CA ALA A 805 5.62 42.54 34.09
C ALA A 805 4.78 43.49 33.23
N GLY A 806 4.15 42.98 32.16
CA GLY A 806 3.30 43.80 31.28
C GLY A 806 1.89 44.06 31.83
N ASP A 807 1.52 43.39 32.93
CA ASP A 807 0.33 43.69 33.75
C ASP A 807 0.73 43.66 35.24
N ASP A 808 0.08 42.92 36.14
CA ASP A 808 0.43 42.88 37.57
C ASP A 808 1.72 42.08 37.84
N GLY A 809 2.46 42.43 38.89
CA GLY A 809 3.55 41.61 39.41
C GLY A 809 3.02 40.27 39.95
N PHE A 810 2.04 40.36 40.85
CA PHE A 810 1.33 39.23 41.44
C PHE A 810 -0.18 39.53 41.50
N SER A 811 -1.01 38.85 40.70
CA SER A 811 -2.46 38.92 40.74
C SER A 811 -3.04 37.67 41.41
N LEU A 812 -3.49 37.80 42.67
CA LEU A 812 -3.68 36.70 43.62
C LEU A 812 -5.13 36.61 44.11
N LEU A 813 -5.71 35.41 44.07
CA LEU A 813 -7.01 35.09 44.64
C LEU A 813 -6.97 33.74 45.36
N ALA A 814 -6.97 33.77 46.70
CA ALA A 814 -7.13 32.57 47.53
C ALA A 814 -7.66 32.93 48.92
N PRO A 815 -8.28 31.98 49.65
CA PRO A 815 -8.78 32.22 51.02
C PRO A 815 -7.69 32.67 51.99
N THR A 816 -6.46 32.17 51.80
CA THR A 816 -5.24 32.62 52.47
C THR A 816 -4.16 32.90 51.44
N VAL A 817 -3.53 34.06 51.49
CA VAL A 817 -2.37 34.45 50.67
C VAL A 817 -1.24 34.89 51.59
N THR A 818 -0.05 34.34 51.44
CA THR A 818 1.16 34.80 52.15
C THR A 818 2.26 35.07 51.14
N ALA A 819 2.83 36.28 51.14
CA ALA A 819 4.02 36.61 50.37
C ALA A 819 5.11 37.13 51.31
N THR A 820 6.29 36.49 51.31
CA THR A 820 7.40 36.81 52.21
C THR A 820 8.68 37.04 51.42
N ASP A 821 9.41 38.12 51.71
CA ASP A 821 10.67 38.49 51.04
C ASP A 821 10.56 38.60 49.51
N CYS A 822 9.37 38.92 49.00
CA CYS A 822 9.08 38.98 47.55
C CYS A 822 9.32 40.38 46.96
N THR A 823 9.87 40.45 45.75
CA THR A 823 10.24 41.70 45.06
C THR A 823 9.53 41.83 43.71
N VAL A 824 9.06 43.02 43.36
CA VAL A 824 8.56 43.38 42.03
C VAL A 824 9.28 44.64 41.53
N THR A 825 9.72 44.64 40.28
CA THR A 825 10.33 45.82 39.65
C THR A 825 9.71 46.06 38.27
N ALA A 826 9.30 47.28 37.98
CA ALA A 826 8.81 47.74 36.67
C ALA A 826 7.60 46.96 36.10
N ALA A 827 6.63 46.58 36.95
CA ALA A 827 5.33 46.10 36.47
C ALA A 827 4.49 47.26 35.88
N VAL A 828 3.72 47.02 34.82
CA VAL A 828 2.80 48.03 34.26
C VAL A 828 1.58 48.21 35.16
N GLY A 829 1.06 47.11 35.72
CA GLY A 829 -0.02 47.06 36.70
C GLY A 829 0.45 47.17 38.15
N ASP A 830 -0.31 46.57 39.06
CA ASP A 830 -0.01 46.56 40.50
C ASP A 830 1.22 45.68 40.80
N GLY A 831 1.99 46.01 41.83
CA GLY A 831 3.03 45.11 42.34
C GLY A 831 2.43 43.84 42.94
N PHE A 832 1.50 44.02 43.89
CA PHE A 832 0.70 42.95 44.46
C PHE A 832 -0.77 43.32 44.44
N GLN A 833 -1.58 42.59 43.68
CA GLN A 833 -3.04 42.70 43.68
C GLN A 833 -3.64 41.46 44.38
N CYS A 834 -4.32 41.66 45.50
CA CYS A 834 -5.14 40.62 46.12
C CYS A 834 -6.62 40.89 45.83
N ARG A 835 -7.29 39.93 45.19
CA ARG A 835 -8.67 40.07 44.66
C ARG A 835 -9.76 39.50 45.59
N GLY A 836 -9.35 38.75 46.60
CA GLY A 836 -10.23 38.13 47.59
C GLY A 836 -9.46 37.32 48.64
N GLY A 837 -10.11 37.07 49.79
CA GLY A 837 -9.54 36.29 50.90
C GLY A 837 -8.56 37.08 51.79
N ALA A 838 -7.94 36.40 52.76
CA ALA A 838 -7.04 37.02 53.72
C ALA A 838 -5.58 36.98 53.22
N GLY A 839 -4.97 38.14 53.00
CA GLY A 839 -3.60 38.26 52.50
C GLY A 839 -2.63 38.82 53.54
N LEU A 840 -1.38 38.35 53.51
CA LEU A 840 -0.26 38.88 54.29
C LEU A 840 0.99 39.03 53.40
N LEU A 841 1.42 40.27 53.17
CA LEU A 841 2.71 40.61 52.59
C LEU A 841 3.68 40.94 53.72
N THR A 842 4.88 40.35 53.71
CA THR A 842 5.90 40.54 54.76
C THR A 842 7.27 40.78 54.12
N ARG A 843 7.89 41.93 54.40
CA ARG A 843 9.20 42.34 53.85
C ARG A 843 9.21 42.33 52.32
N CYS A 844 8.16 42.86 51.71
CA CYS A 844 8.03 42.94 50.27
C CYS A 844 8.58 44.26 49.72
N ILE A 845 9.05 44.22 48.47
CA ILE A 845 9.61 45.37 47.76
C ILE A 845 8.88 45.51 46.43
N VAL A 846 8.42 46.72 46.11
CA VAL A 846 7.85 47.06 44.79
C VAL A 846 8.49 48.35 44.31
N LEU A 847 9.10 48.31 43.11
CA LEU A 847 9.85 49.41 42.51
C LEU A 847 9.33 49.72 41.11
N ASP A 848 9.24 51.00 40.78
CA ASP A 848 8.92 51.57 39.46
C ASP A 848 7.67 50.99 38.76
N CYS A 849 6.66 50.57 39.54
CA CYS A 849 5.43 49.98 38.98
C CYS A 849 4.37 51.04 38.62
N GLY A 850 3.55 50.76 37.60
CA GLY A 850 2.53 51.68 37.06
C GLY A 850 1.18 51.67 37.79
N GLY A 851 0.87 50.59 38.51
CA GLY A 851 -0.26 50.47 39.43
C GLY A 851 0.12 50.80 40.88
N ALA A 852 -0.54 50.13 41.82
CA ALA A 852 -0.27 50.22 43.25
C ALA A 852 0.84 49.26 43.70
N ALA A 853 1.67 49.66 44.67
CA ALA A 853 2.60 48.74 45.33
C ALA A 853 1.87 47.59 46.06
N ALA A 854 0.71 47.87 46.66
CA ALA A 854 -0.22 46.86 47.13
C ALA A 854 -1.67 47.30 46.93
N ALA A 855 -2.46 46.47 46.24
CA ALA A 855 -3.87 46.65 45.99
C ALA A 855 -4.69 45.55 46.68
N ALA A 856 -5.73 45.95 47.42
CA ALA A 856 -6.76 45.07 47.95
C ALA A 856 -8.08 45.36 47.21
N THR A 857 -8.55 44.43 46.39
CA THR A 857 -9.76 44.60 45.58
C THR A 857 -10.83 43.56 45.93
N GLY A 858 -12.09 43.84 45.57
CA GLY A 858 -13.19 42.90 45.71
C GLY A 858 -13.55 42.59 47.16
N THR A 859 -13.10 41.44 47.66
CA THR A 859 -13.32 40.95 49.04
C THR A 859 -12.01 40.71 49.81
N ALA A 860 -10.88 41.23 49.32
CA ALA A 860 -9.58 41.00 49.93
C ALA A 860 -9.42 41.70 51.29
N ALA A 861 -8.93 40.98 52.28
CA ALA A 861 -8.47 41.52 53.56
C ALA A 861 -6.94 41.38 53.62
N LEU A 862 -6.25 42.35 53.04
CA LEU A 862 -4.80 42.35 52.89
C LEU A 862 -4.12 43.02 54.09
N THR A 863 -3.02 42.45 54.56
CA THR A 863 -2.10 43.05 55.54
C THR A 863 -0.74 43.19 54.86
N ALA A 864 -0.09 44.35 54.98
CA ALA A 864 1.21 44.63 54.38
C ALA A 864 2.19 45.12 55.44
N ASP A 865 3.11 44.25 55.84
CA ASP A 865 4.12 44.48 56.87
C ASP A 865 5.51 44.69 56.24
N ASN A 866 6.18 45.79 56.57
CA ASN A 866 7.48 46.14 56.00
C ASN A 866 7.46 46.16 54.45
N LEU A 867 6.48 46.86 53.86
CA LEU A 867 6.42 47.06 52.41
C LEU A 867 7.18 48.34 52.01
N LEU A 868 8.13 48.23 51.10
CA LEU A 868 8.62 49.37 50.31
C LEU A 868 7.86 49.42 48.99
N GLY A 869 7.19 50.53 48.71
CA GLY A 869 6.49 50.81 47.45
C GLY A 869 7.03 52.08 46.79
N VAL A 870 7.56 51.95 45.58
CA VAL A 870 8.03 53.06 44.75
C VAL A 870 7.40 52.86 43.37
N GLY A 871 6.70 53.86 42.85
CA GLY A 871 5.90 53.70 41.63
C GLY A 871 4.80 54.74 41.53
N ALA A 872 3.83 54.55 40.64
CA ALA A 872 2.79 55.53 40.36
C ALA A 872 1.69 55.61 41.43
N THR A 873 1.24 54.48 41.98
CA THR A 873 0.32 54.44 43.14
C THR A 873 0.97 53.66 44.29
N GLY A 874 0.73 54.08 45.53
CA GLY A 874 1.27 53.41 46.71
C GLY A 874 0.41 52.25 47.18
N LEU A 875 -0.57 52.57 48.01
CA LEU A 875 -1.51 51.62 48.60
C LEU A 875 -2.92 51.90 48.04
N TYR A 876 -3.59 50.87 47.52
CA TYR A 876 -4.90 50.99 46.89
C TYR A 876 -5.92 50.03 47.49
N VAL A 877 -7.16 50.48 47.70
CA VAL A 877 -8.27 49.64 48.15
C VAL A 877 -9.55 49.96 47.38
N ASP A 878 -10.15 48.94 46.76
CA ASP A 878 -11.33 49.07 45.91
C ASP A 878 -12.40 48.01 46.22
N GLY A 879 -13.51 48.46 46.78
CA GLY A 879 -14.71 47.65 47.01
C GLY A 879 -15.13 47.58 48.48
N ALA A 880 -16.44 47.53 48.72
CA ALA A 880 -17.05 47.65 50.06
C ALA A 880 -16.76 46.50 51.04
N ALA A 881 -16.12 45.42 50.58
CA ALA A 881 -15.62 44.33 51.41
C ALA A 881 -14.09 44.21 51.39
N ALA A 882 -13.40 45.07 50.63
CA ALA A 882 -11.96 45.10 50.55
C ALA A 882 -11.36 45.97 51.68
N SER A 883 -10.25 45.50 52.24
CA SER A 883 -9.50 46.23 53.27
C SER A 883 -8.01 45.98 53.19
N LEU A 884 -7.22 46.99 53.54
CA LEU A 884 -5.77 46.93 53.62
C LEU A 884 -5.28 47.50 54.96
N LEU A 885 -4.58 46.69 55.74
CA LEU A 885 -3.83 47.12 56.93
C LEU A 885 -2.34 47.17 56.60
N ALA A 886 -1.81 48.37 56.40
CA ALA A 886 -0.40 48.60 56.11
C ALA A 886 0.35 49.01 57.39
N ARG A 887 1.43 48.30 57.74
CA ARG A 887 2.24 48.55 58.96
C ARG A 887 3.72 48.64 58.60
N TYR A 888 4.39 49.68 59.10
CA TYR A 888 5.79 49.97 58.77
C TYR A 888 6.03 49.99 57.25
N VAL A 889 5.27 50.80 56.53
CA VAL A 889 5.35 50.88 55.05
C VAL A 889 6.00 52.17 54.61
N THR A 890 6.88 52.09 53.61
CA THR A 890 7.44 53.27 52.94
C THR A 890 6.88 53.34 51.53
N VAL A 891 6.06 54.36 51.25
CA VAL A 891 5.67 54.74 49.91
C VAL A 891 6.44 55.99 49.49
N ALA A 892 7.08 55.93 48.33
CA ALA A 892 7.80 57.05 47.75
C ALA A 892 7.48 57.24 46.25
N SER A 893 7.69 58.45 45.75
CA SER A 893 7.52 58.82 44.33
C SER A 893 6.11 58.63 43.73
N ALA A 894 5.10 58.33 44.56
CA ALA A 894 3.73 58.06 44.12
C ALA A 894 2.96 59.31 43.66
N ALA A 895 2.08 59.17 42.67
CA ALA A 895 1.06 60.16 42.35
C ALA A 895 0.00 60.22 43.46
N VAL A 896 -0.43 59.07 43.99
CA VAL A 896 -1.22 58.97 45.23
C VAL A 896 -0.62 57.87 46.12
N ALA A 897 -0.21 58.21 47.35
CA ALA A 897 0.50 57.25 48.21
C ALA A 897 -0.43 56.30 49.00
N ALA A 898 -1.63 56.74 49.36
CA ALA A 898 -2.65 55.92 50.02
C ALA A 898 -4.04 56.31 49.49
N HIS A 899 -4.79 55.36 48.92
CA HIS A 899 -6.07 55.61 48.26
C HIS A 899 -7.09 54.52 48.58
N ALA A 900 -8.28 54.90 49.05
CA ALA A 900 -9.43 54.02 49.20
C ALA A 900 -10.67 54.55 48.46
N THR A 901 -11.38 53.66 47.78
CA THR A 901 -12.58 53.98 46.98
C THR A 901 -13.65 52.89 47.09
N ASN A 902 -14.85 53.16 46.56
CA ASN A 902 -15.97 52.21 46.42
C ASN A 902 -16.37 51.42 47.68
N GLY A 903 -16.18 52.01 48.87
CA GLY A 903 -16.46 51.36 50.16
C GLY A 903 -15.26 50.72 50.86
N GLY A 904 -14.08 50.72 50.23
CA GLY A 904 -12.86 50.10 50.75
C GLY A 904 -12.29 50.77 52.00
N ALA A 905 -11.64 49.98 52.85
CA ALA A 905 -11.06 50.44 54.12
C ALA A 905 -9.53 50.27 54.17
N LEU A 906 -8.81 51.39 54.11
CA LEU A 906 -7.35 51.46 54.24
C LEU A 906 -6.96 51.96 55.63
N THR A 907 -6.05 51.26 56.31
CA THR A 907 -5.41 51.73 57.56
C THR A 907 -3.90 51.68 57.41
N VAL A 908 -3.22 52.80 57.68
CA VAL A 908 -1.75 52.89 57.65
C VAL A 908 -1.23 53.21 59.04
N VAL A 909 -0.35 52.35 59.56
CA VAL A 909 0.28 52.50 60.89
C VAL A 909 1.80 52.53 60.72
N ASN A 910 2.48 53.48 61.35
CA ASN A 910 3.94 53.70 61.17
C ASN A 910 4.35 53.86 59.70
N GLY A 911 3.55 54.58 58.92
CA GLY A 911 3.76 54.75 57.48
C GLY A 911 4.61 55.96 57.11
N VAL A 912 5.29 55.88 55.97
CA VAL A 912 5.84 57.02 55.24
C VAL A 912 5.10 57.11 53.90
N LEU A 913 4.47 58.24 53.62
CA LEU A 913 3.63 58.51 52.45
C LEU A 913 4.17 59.74 51.72
N SER A 914 5.22 59.54 50.92
CA SER A 914 5.82 60.59 50.08
C SER A 914 5.26 60.51 48.66
N SER A 915 4.67 61.61 48.18
CA SER A 915 3.92 61.68 46.94
C SER A 915 4.09 63.00 46.19
N GLY A 916 4.12 62.94 44.86
CA GLY A 916 4.13 64.10 43.98
C GLY A 916 2.78 64.85 43.90
N SER A 917 1.66 64.28 44.36
CA SER A 917 0.35 64.97 44.34
C SER A 917 -0.44 64.82 45.65
N ILE A 918 -0.82 63.60 46.05
CA ILE A 918 -1.70 63.37 47.21
C ILE A 918 -1.13 62.26 48.11
N ALA A 919 -0.90 62.56 49.40
CA ALA A 919 -0.38 61.54 50.31
C ALA A 919 -1.48 60.55 50.75
N ALA A 920 -2.67 61.02 51.14
CA ALA A 920 -3.80 60.16 51.50
C ALA A 920 -5.14 60.67 50.91
N ARG A 921 -5.88 59.79 50.23
CA ARG A 921 -7.15 60.06 49.56
C ARG A 921 -8.26 59.07 49.91
N ALA A 922 -9.43 59.56 50.29
CA ALA A 922 -10.65 58.76 50.42
C ALA A 922 -11.74 59.31 49.47
N ASP A 923 -12.14 58.50 48.48
CA ASP A 923 -13.25 58.83 47.59
C ASP A 923 -14.61 58.48 48.23
N ALA A 924 -15.71 58.90 47.58
CA ALA A 924 -17.07 58.76 48.10
C ALA A 924 -17.42 57.29 48.49
N GLY A 925 -17.45 57.03 49.80
CA GLY A 925 -17.73 55.73 50.39
C GLY A 925 -16.49 54.98 50.92
N GLY A 926 -15.30 55.29 50.41
CA GLY A 926 -14.04 54.75 50.93
C GLY A 926 -13.65 55.38 52.28
N SER A 927 -12.70 54.73 52.98
CA SER A 927 -12.17 55.20 54.26
C SER A 927 -10.66 55.00 54.31
N VAL A 928 -9.91 56.04 54.69
CA VAL A 928 -8.47 55.95 55.02
C VAL A 928 -8.28 56.39 56.47
N ILE A 929 -7.60 55.56 57.26
CA ILE A 929 -7.21 55.84 58.64
C ILE A 929 -5.69 55.88 58.73
N LEU A 930 -5.15 56.92 59.35
CA LEU A 930 -3.72 57.13 59.56
C LEU A 930 -3.43 57.17 61.06
N ASP A 931 -2.44 56.40 61.50
CA ASP A 931 -2.01 56.33 62.90
C ASP A 931 -0.48 56.27 62.97
N TYR A 932 0.15 57.41 63.26
CA TYR A 932 1.59 57.62 63.07
C TYR A 932 2.00 57.47 61.60
N ALA A 933 1.52 58.38 60.74
CA ALA A 933 2.01 58.50 59.37
C ALA A 933 2.90 59.76 59.20
N LEU A 934 3.97 59.65 58.41
CA LEU A 934 4.69 60.81 57.89
C LEU A 934 4.23 61.05 56.45
N LEU A 935 3.77 62.27 56.16
CA LEU A 935 3.21 62.65 54.87
C LEU A 935 4.02 63.77 54.24
N ASP A 936 4.39 63.59 52.98
CA ASP A 936 5.14 64.55 52.17
C ASP A 936 4.52 64.66 50.78
N ALA A 937 3.57 65.58 50.61
CA ALA A 937 2.87 65.83 49.35
C ALA A 937 2.30 67.25 49.29
N PRO A 938 2.04 67.80 48.08
CA PRO A 938 1.29 69.06 47.91
C PRO A 938 -0.09 69.03 48.59
N THR A 939 -0.78 67.88 48.55
CA THR A 939 -2.05 67.65 49.23
C THR A 939 -1.88 66.49 50.23
N PRO A 940 -1.61 66.74 51.52
CA PRO A 940 -1.44 65.67 52.49
C PRO A 940 -2.70 64.83 52.73
N TYR A 941 -3.87 65.48 52.74
CA TYR A 941 -5.16 64.82 53.00
C TYR A 941 -6.21 65.29 51.98
N ASP A 942 -6.89 64.34 51.33
CA ASP A 942 -8.03 64.58 50.43
C ASP A 942 -9.19 63.65 50.80
N GLY A 943 -10.25 64.18 51.40
CA GLY A 943 -11.31 63.37 52.02
C GLY A 943 -10.90 62.60 53.30
N VAL A 944 -9.63 62.69 53.72
CA VAL A 944 -9.06 62.00 54.88
C VAL A 944 -8.94 62.93 56.09
N ALA A 945 -9.16 62.40 57.30
CA ALA A 945 -8.90 63.12 58.55
C ALA A 945 -7.45 62.96 59.01
N ALA A 946 -6.82 64.03 59.49
CA ALA A 946 -5.46 63.98 60.02
C ALA A 946 -5.37 63.12 61.29
N GLY A 947 -4.39 62.21 61.35
CA GLY A 947 -4.09 61.42 62.53
C GLY A 947 -3.45 62.26 63.64
N ALA A 948 -3.68 61.87 64.90
CA ALA A 948 -3.24 62.64 66.06
C ALA A 948 -1.70 62.73 66.21
N ASN A 949 -0.96 61.82 65.57
CA ASN A 949 0.49 61.71 65.64
C ASN A 949 1.17 61.87 64.26
N ASP A 950 0.43 62.38 63.26
CA ASP A 950 0.95 62.49 61.89
C ASP A 950 1.98 63.61 61.73
N LEU A 951 2.97 63.38 60.86
CA LEU A 951 4.08 64.30 60.62
C LEU A 951 4.07 64.83 59.17
N LEU A 952 3.71 66.10 58.99
CA LEU A 952 3.78 66.78 57.68
C LEU A 952 5.20 67.31 57.40
N ARG A 953 6.11 66.44 56.94
CA ARG A 953 7.54 66.73 56.70
C ARG A 953 8.11 65.81 55.61
N PRO A 954 9.12 66.26 54.84
CA PRO A 954 9.84 65.36 53.95
C PRO A 954 10.58 64.25 54.73
N PRO A 955 10.57 62.99 54.25
CA PRO A 955 11.11 61.85 54.97
C PRO A 955 12.63 61.86 55.16
N LEU A 956 13.38 62.52 54.26
CA LEU A 956 14.85 62.52 54.22
C LEU A 956 15.44 61.09 54.18
N PHE A 957 15.48 60.53 52.98
CA PHE A 957 16.13 59.25 52.69
C PHE A 957 17.65 59.42 52.46
N GLU A 958 18.45 58.37 52.66
CA GLU A 958 19.92 58.41 52.47
C GLU A 958 20.29 58.79 51.03
N ASP A 959 19.74 58.09 50.02
CA ASP A 959 19.85 58.48 48.61
C ASP A 959 18.68 57.92 47.79
N ALA A 960 17.52 58.58 47.87
CA ALA A 960 16.34 58.20 47.10
C ALA A 960 16.56 58.26 45.57
N ALA A 961 17.51 59.07 45.08
CA ALA A 961 17.82 59.13 43.65
C ALA A 961 18.60 57.89 43.18
N ALA A 962 19.34 57.22 44.08
CA ALA A 962 19.94 55.92 43.88
C ALA A 962 19.05 54.74 44.33
N GLY A 963 17.79 55.00 44.74
CA GLY A 963 16.86 53.98 45.23
C GLY A 963 17.04 53.56 46.70
N ASP A 964 17.85 54.29 47.48
CA ASP A 964 18.08 54.02 48.90
C ASP A 964 17.10 54.80 49.79
N TYR A 965 16.01 54.13 50.16
CA TYR A 965 14.92 54.67 50.98
C TYR A 965 15.10 54.45 52.49
N ARG A 966 16.32 54.15 52.95
CA ARG A 966 16.65 54.12 54.39
C ARG A 966 16.60 55.52 54.99
N PRO A 967 16.22 55.69 56.27
CA PRO A 967 16.17 56.99 56.92
C PRO A 967 17.58 57.61 57.05
N ALA A 968 17.78 58.78 56.43
CA ALA A 968 19.04 59.51 56.54
C ALA A 968 19.28 60.02 57.96
N LYS A 969 20.56 60.28 58.28
CA LYS A 969 20.91 60.96 59.54
C LYS A 969 20.15 62.28 59.73
N GLY A 970 19.30 62.32 60.76
CA GLY A 970 18.44 63.47 61.08
C GLY A 970 17.05 63.44 60.44
N SER A 971 16.70 62.33 59.78
CA SER A 971 15.36 62.07 59.25
C SER A 971 14.28 62.18 60.35
N PRO A 972 13.12 62.79 60.04
CA PRO A 972 11.94 62.77 60.92
C PRO A 972 11.30 61.38 61.10
N MET A 973 11.71 60.35 60.36
CA MET A 973 11.27 58.96 60.55
C MET A 973 11.86 58.33 61.82
N ILE A 974 13.02 58.81 62.26
CA ILE A 974 13.85 58.18 63.31
C ILE A 974 13.21 58.35 64.70
N ASN A 975 13.01 57.23 65.41
CA ASN A 975 12.34 57.11 66.71
C ASN A 975 10.95 57.79 66.77
N ALA A 976 10.23 57.85 65.64
CA ALA A 976 8.95 58.57 65.50
C ALA A 976 7.71 57.66 65.41
N GLY A 977 7.87 56.34 65.41
CA GLY A 977 6.80 55.36 65.28
C GLY A 977 6.16 54.92 66.60
N LYS A 978 4.94 54.39 66.47
CA LYS A 978 4.18 53.67 67.49
C LYS A 978 4.83 52.33 67.81
N ASN A 979 4.78 51.90 69.07
CA ASN A 979 5.16 50.54 69.45
C ASN A 979 4.17 49.51 68.89
N LEU A 980 4.68 48.57 68.09
CA LEU A 980 3.96 47.41 67.54
C LEU A 980 4.69 46.06 67.83
N SER A 981 5.40 45.94 68.97
CA SER A 981 6.04 44.68 69.38
C SER A 981 5.04 43.51 69.45
N GLY A 982 5.49 42.33 69.06
CA GLY A 982 4.67 41.12 68.95
C GLY A 982 3.67 41.14 67.79
N VAL A 983 3.81 42.11 66.87
CA VAL A 983 2.97 42.26 65.68
C VAL A 983 3.83 42.37 64.42
N VAL A 984 4.84 43.25 64.43
CA VAL A 984 5.89 43.33 63.41
C VAL A 984 7.21 43.66 64.11
N ASP A 985 8.03 42.62 64.33
CA ASP A 985 9.21 42.69 65.21
C ASP A 985 10.54 42.95 64.47
N ASP A 986 10.56 42.86 63.14
CA ASP A 986 11.73 43.10 62.29
C ASP A 986 11.43 44.17 61.21
N ASP A 987 12.47 44.75 60.60
CA ASP A 987 12.38 45.65 59.44
C ASP A 987 12.48 44.89 58.10
N LEU A 988 12.39 45.61 56.97
CA LEU A 988 12.51 45.08 55.61
C LEU A 988 13.86 44.36 55.32
N ARG A 989 14.88 44.52 56.17
CA ARG A 989 16.19 43.87 56.05
C ARG A 989 16.46 42.87 57.17
N ASN A 990 15.44 42.51 57.94
CA ASN A 990 15.52 41.65 59.12
C ASN A 990 16.37 42.24 60.27
N PHE A 991 16.37 43.56 60.45
CA PHE A 991 16.84 44.19 61.69
C PHE A 991 15.70 44.30 62.70
N VAL A 992 15.97 43.89 63.94
CA VAL A 992 14.98 43.89 65.03
C VAL A 992 14.51 45.32 65.35
N ARG A 993 13.20 45.47 65.53
CA ARG A 993 12.52 46.72 65.94
C ARG A 993 12.27 46.73 67.46
N PRO A 994 12.59 47.81 68.19
CA PRO A 994 13.35 48.97 67.75
C PRO A 994 14.86 48.68 67.86
N SER A 995 15.65 49.11 66.89
CA SER A 995 17.11 48.90 66.92
C SER A 995 17.84 49.72 67.99
N PHE A 996 17.22 50.81 68.51
CA PHE A 996 17.78 51.62 69.60
C PHE A 996 16.76 52.07 70.68
N ASN A 997 16.19 53.27 70.56
CA ASN A 997 15.46 53.96 71.65
C ASN A 997 13.95 54.15 71.39
N GLY A 998 13.45 53.72 70.24
CA GLY A 998 12.11 53.98 69.74
C GLY A 998 11.98 53.44 68.32
N TYR A 999 10.75 53.32 67.82
CA TYR A 999 10.45 52.69 66.54
C TYR A 999 10.61 53.69 65.40
N GLU A 1000 11.08 53.24 64.23
CA GLU A 1000 11.07 54.05 63.02
C GLU A 1000 9.66 54.14 62.39
N LEU A 1001 9.44 55.20 61.60
CA LEU A 1001 8.37 55.24 60.60
C LEU A 1001 8.88 54.63 59.28
N GLY A 1002 8.07 53.79 58.66
CA GLY A 1002 8.38 53.16 57.37
C GLY A 1002 9.09 51.80 57.48
N ALA A 1003 9.47 51.27 56.31
CA ALA A 1003 9.91 49.89 56.12
C ALA A 1003 11.30 49.56 56.69
N TYR A 1004 12.09 50.56 57.09
CA TYR A 1004 13.47 50.37 57.56
C TYR A 1004 13.66 50.88 58.99
N GLU A 1005 14.54 50.23 59.75
CA GLU A 1005 15.16 50.79 60.95
C GLU A 1005 16.48 51.51 60.59
N SER A 1006 16.87 52.47 61.44
CA SER A 1006 18.14 53.19 61.36
C SER A 1006 19.30 52.34 61.89
N GLU A 1007 20.41 52.31 61.17
CA GLU A 1007 21.62 51.56 61.57
C GLU A 1007 22.52 52.33 62.57
N PHE A 1008 22.25 53.61 62.84
CA PHE A 1008 23.19 54.47 63.55
C PHE A 1008 22.88 54.64 65.05
N PRO A 1009 23.75 54.16 65.98
CA PRO A 1009 23.58 54.37 67.42
C PRO A 1009 23.61 55.85 67.84
N ALA A 1010 24.08 56.72 66.95
CA ALA A 1010 24.20 58.16 67.14
C ALA A 1010 23.01 58.97 66.57
N GLY A 1011 21.86 58.35 66.28
CA GLY A 1011 20.64 59.00 65.76
C GLY A 1011 19.97 60.05 66.69
N GLY A 1012 20.58 60.35 67.84
CA GLY A 1012 19.99 61.10 68.95
C GLY A 1012 20.11 62.63 68.90
N VAL A 1013 19.99 63.30 67.73
CA VAL A 1013 19.72 64.76 67.68
C VAL A 1013 18.73 65.11 66.56
N ARG A 1014 17.43 65.00 66.85
CA ARG A 1014 16.41 65.78 66.13
C ARG A 1014 16.49 67.22 66.60
N ILE A 1015 16.84 68.16 65.72
CA ILE A 1015 16.74 69.60 66.03
C ILE A 1015 15.25 69.99 66.01
N LEU A 1016 14.61 69.93 67.18
CA LEU A 1016 13.28 70.47 67.40
C LEU A 1016 13.30 71.98 67.09
N LYS A 1017 12.42 72.46 66.20
CA LYS A 1017 12.18 73.91 66.08
C LYS A 1017 11.61 74.39 67.42
N TRP A 1018 11.94 75.61 67.85
CA TRP A 1018 11.52 76.18 69.16
C TRP A 1018 10.01 76.08 69.47
N ARG A 1019 9.16 75.99 68.44
CA ARG A 1019 7.70 75.81 68.58
C ARG A 1019 7.23 74.36 68.82
N GLU A 1020 8.09 73.36 68.69
CA GLU A 1020 7.78 71.94 68.93
C GLU A 1020 7.88 71.55 70.42
N VAL A 1021 8.42 72.42 71.28
CA VAL A 1021 8.63 72.16 72.72
C VAL A 1021 7.55 72.84 73.59
N ALA A 1022 6.43 73.25 72.98
CA ALA A 1022 5.40 74.08 73.59
C ALA A 1022 3.97 73.58 73.31
N GLN A 1023 3.76 72.28 73.49
CA GLN A 1023 2.46 71.66 73.84
C GLN A 1023 2.70 70.62 74.94
#